data_AF-A0A1M6WDD8-F1
#
_entry.id   AF-A0A1M6WDD8-F1
#
_cell.length_a   1.000
_cell.length_b   1.000
_cell.length_c   1.000
_cell.angle_alpha   90.00
_cell.angle_beta   90.00
_cell.angle_gamma   90.00
#
_symmetry.space_group_name_H-M   'P 1'
#
loop_
_entity.id
_entity.type
_entity.pdbx_description
1 polymer ?
#
loop_
_entity_poly.entity_id
_entity_poly.type
_entity_poly.pdbx_seq_one_letter_code
_entity_poly.pdbx_strand_id
1 'polypeptide(L)'
;MKKITSILVITTILFGGNVLAQQNFWKATSQLSSKSNEQLIARTHLPTKSIKLDLAYDNLVNYLTKMNAKGASKLLKFPDENGKFITYKVTENSNFSDELQEQYADIRSYSGYNIDNPNQKINFSLSPQFGFFGSLTNGDKNILIDTYTKNKSSYIIYDKSNLVNDNSNFKCHVDDHENDLGIDNLNFEKVAKNSSIAAVNDGNLRKFRLAITTTTEYSNYIIQQANVSNGTLAQKKAAILAAVNVSMTRINGVLKNDVGVFLELIPNTDQLFFIDNDTFNSASANQMIDENVIVTNNIIGVSNYDIGHLFFKVDNADDSNGLANTSAVCSNNLKAGGVTGTVAPVGDAFDIDFTAHELGHQLGANHTYNNNFNRSSTSAMEPGSGSTIMAYTGINPPNIQQNSDAYYHTRSIDEINIVLNRVTCAQLVPTTNVAPVITSNLKTFYSLPISTAFALETSATDANNDQLTYTWEQMNPQISETSVISGPVNNRLYGNPPLSSNTRGPNFRSFPPKSEGIRYFPRLEKILTNELVFTTNPYLRSPSDYDKNNWEVIPSVARTMNFSVTIRDNNTNVGHTTRQNVSLNFVAAAGPFKVTSQTINENWVQNNQATINWDVAGTTANGINTQNVKILLSTNAGQSFDKVLAESVPNNGSYTFTVPGGLGNTNTARIMIKAIDNVFLAVNSTNFSIESSLEIEDPKDNQFDIFPNPSNGIINLRLPEFFKKGAIRIVDITGRIVYSNQLNYSATQQINLSSLSNGVYIVSLELDNEHFTKKIIIKK
;
A
#
# COMPACT_ATOMS: atom_id res chain seq x y z
N MET A 1 11.38 -85.72 12.60
CA MET A 1 11.05 -84.90 13.78
C MET A 1 11.33 -83.45 13.45
N LYS A 2 10.33 -82.59 13.66
CA LYS A 2 10.25 -81.16 13.30
C LYS A 2 11.18 -80.28 14.15
N LYS A 3 11.63 -79.15 13.59
CA LYS A 3 11.83 -77.82 14.25
C LYS A 3 12.21 -76.82 13.15
N ILE A 4 11.23 -76.19 12.50
CA ILE A 4 10.75 -74.81 12.72
C ILE A 4 11.86 -73.77 12.57
N THR A 5 11.90 -73.18 11.37
CA THR A 5 12.63 -71.97 11.01
C THR A 5 11.65 -70.80 11.12
N SER A 6 11.90 -69.85 12.02
CA SER A 6 11.14 -68.59 12.08
C SER A 6 11.99 -67.46 11.51
N ILE A 7 11.51 -66.90 10.40
CA ILE A 7 12.00 -65.71 9.72
C ILE A 7 11.51 -64.49 10.51
N LEU A 8 12.42 -63.60 10.90
CA LEU A 8 12.08 -62.27 11.42
C LEU A 8 12.34 -61.24 10.32
N VAL A 9 11.25 -60.68 9.77
CA VAL A 9 11.25 -59.57 8.83
C VAL A 9 11.42 -58.27 9.64
N ILE A 10 12.50 -57.53 9.39
CA ILE A 10 12.66 -56.15 9.85
C ILE A 10 12.25 -55.23 8.70
N THR A 11 11.10 -54.59 8.84
CA THR A 11 10.58 -53.58 7.92
C THR A 11 11.08 -52.22 8.36
N THR A 12 12.07 -51.66 7.66
CA THR A 12 12.53 -50.28 7.87
C THR A 12 11.69 -49.35 7.00
N ILE A 13 10.73 -48.65 7.62
CA ILE A 13 9.94 -47.60 6.97
C ILE A 13 10.81 -46.35 6.87
N LEU A 14 11.33 -46.07 5.68
CA LEU A 14 11.95 -44.79 5.32
C LEU A 14 10.83 -43.79 5.00
N PHE A 15 10.50 -42.91 5.96
CA PHE A 15 9.76 -41.69 5.67
C PHE A 15 10.67 -40.72 4.89
N GLY A 16 10.46 -40.63 3.58
CA GLY A 16 11.04 -39.59 2.74
C GLY A 16 10.36 -38.25 3.03
N GLY A 17 10.94 -37.44 3.90
CA GLY A 17 10.60 -36.03 3.99
C GLY A 17 11.10 -35.31 2.75
N ASN A 18 10.19 -34.85 1.88
CA ASN A 18 10.51 -33.88 0.84
C ASN A 18 10.88 -32.55 1.49
N VAL A 19 12.16 -32.34 1.78
CA VAL A 19 12.69 -31.02 2.10
C VAL A 19 12.66 -30.21 0.80
N LEU A 20 11.71 -29.27 0.68
CA LEU A 20 11.75 -28.24 -0.36
C LEU A 20 12.99 -27.37 -0.12
N ALA A 21 14.10 -27.72 -0.76
CA ALA A 21 15.35 -26.97 -0.65
C ALA A 21 15.17 -25.56 -1.23
N GLN A 22 15.31 -24.53 -0.39
CA GLN A 22 15.29 -23.12 -0.80
C GLN A 22 16.51 -22.83 -1.69
N GLN A 23 16.32 -22.24 -2.86
CA GLN A 23 17.41 -21.91 -3.79
C GLN A 23 17.70 -20.41 -3.83
N ASN A 24 18.98 -20.05 -3.80
CA ASN A 24 19.45 -18.69 -4.03
C ASN A 24 20.34 -18.65 -5.26
N PHE A 25 19.98 -17.82 -6.24
CA PHE A 25 20.74 -17.61 -7.47
C PHE A 25 21.44 -16.26 -7.52
N TRP A 26 21.23 -15.42 -6.50
CA TRP A 26 21.76 -14.06 -6.43
C TRP A 26 23.03 -14.00 -5.57
N LYS A 27 23.94 -13.09 -5.94
CA LYS A 27 25.09 -12.71 -5.12
C LYS A 27 25.21 -11.19 -5.10
N ALA A 28 25.27 -10.59 -3.91
CA ALA A 28 25.57 -9.17 -3.78
C ALA A 28 27.06 -8.94 -4.05
N THR A 29 27.39 -7.88 -4.80
CA THR A 29 28.77 -7.46 -5.08
C THR A 29 29.04 -6.12 -4.39
N SER A 30 30.26 -5.91 -3.87
CA SER A 30 30.64 -4.64 -3.24
C SER A 30 30.54 -3.48 -4.24
N GLN A 31 30.23 -2.27 -3.74
CA GLN A 31 29.88 -1.03 -4.45
C GLN A 31 30.55 -0.80 -5.82
N LEU A 32 29.75 -0.16 -6.70
CA LEU A 32 30.04 0.41 -8.04
C LEU A 32 31.52 0.69 -8.33
N SER A 33 32.32 -0.35 -8.54
CA SER A 33 33.50 -0.27 -9.38
C SER A 33 33.07 -0.88 -10.71
N SER A 34 32.66 -0.02 -11.65
CA SER A 34 32.58 -0.45 -13.03
C SER A 34 33.97 -0.95 -13.42
N LYS A 35 34.08 -2.22 -13.80
CA LYS A 35 35.23 -2.60 -14.62
C LYS A 35 35.15 -1.70 -15.86
N SER A 36 36.27 -1.08 -16.26
CA SER A 36 36.35 -0.03 -17.27
C SER A 36 35.84 -0.40 -18.69
N ASN A 37 35.24 -1.57 -18.87
CA ASN A 37 34.81 -2.16 -20.14
C ASN A 37 33.35 -2.72 -20.13
N GLU A 38 32.53 -2.45 -19.11
CA GLU A 38 31.13 -2.94 -19.08
C GLU A 38 30.21 -2.08 -19.98
N GLN A 39 29.59 -2.67 -20.99
CA GLN A 39 28.53 -2.01 -21.77
C GLN A 39 27.21 -2.04 -21.00
N LEU A 40 26.67 -0.87 -20.68
CA LEU A 40 25.43 -0.71 -19.93
C LEU A 40 24.20 -0.75 -20.85
N ILE A 41 23.08 -1.23 -20.32
CA ILE A 41 21.76 -1.07 -20.96
C ILE A 41 21.38 0.42 -20.90
N ALA A 42 20.87 0.96 -22.01
CA ALA A 42 20.40 2.34 -22.04
C ALA A 42 19.18 2.49 -21.12
N ARG A 43 19.17 3.55 -20.31
CA ARG A 43 18.08 3.86 -19.36
C ARG A 43 17.73 5.32 -19.46
N THR A 44 16.44 5.61 -19.36
CA THR A 44 15.92 6.97 -19.27
C THR A 44 16.26 7.61 -17.92
N HIS A 45 16.27 6.79 -16.86
CA HIS A 45 16.49 7.24 -15.48
C HIS A 45 17.53 6.39 -14.77
N LEU A 46 18.49 7.04 -14.13
CA LEU A 46 19.50 6.37 -13.31
C LEU A 46 19.16 6.55 -11.82
N PRO A 47 19.19 5.48 -11.02
CA PRO A 47 18.97 5.59 -9.60
C PRO A 47 20.17 6.25 -8.93
N THR A 48 19.92 7.25 -8.08
CA THR A 48 20.94 7.90 -7.24
C THR A 48 21.55 6.97 -6.21
N LYS A 49 20.81 5.93 -5.80
CA LYS A 49 21.25 4.88 -4.88
C LYS A 49 20.80 3.53 -5.39
N SER A 50 21.74 2.59 -5.53
CA SER A 50 21.47 1.20 -5.94
C SER A 50 22.52 0.23 -5.39
N ILE A 51 22.20 -1.07 -5.40
CA ILE A 51 23.14 -2.17 -5.09
C ILE A 51 23.33 -3.00 -6.35
N LYS A 52 24.60 -3.33 -6.70
CA LYS A 52 24.94 -4.20 -7.82
C LYS A 52 24.87 -5.68 -7.41
N LEU A 53 24.21 -6.48 -8.24
CA LEU A 53 23.95 -7.90 -8.01
C LEU A 53 24.45 -8.72 -9.19
N ASP A 54 24.91 -9.94 -8.92
CA ASP A 54 25.13 -10.98 -9.93
C ASP A 54 24.02 -12.03 -9.82
N LEU A 55 23.57 -12.54 -10.96
CA LEU A 55 22.55 -13.58 -11.07
C LEU A 55 23.09 -14.78 -11.83
N ALA A 56 22.97 -15.98 -11.25
CA ALA A 56 23.16 -17.24 -11.97
C ALA A 56 21.94 -17.52 -12.87
N TYR A 57 21.81 -16.73 -13.94
CA TYR A 57 20.62 -16.67 -14.80
C TYR A 57 20.20 -18.03 -15.34
N ASP A 58 21.12 -18.77 -15.98
CA ASP A 58 20.78 -20.09 -16.57
C ASP A 58 20.33 -21.10 -15.51
N ASN A 59 20.90 -21.03 -14.30
CA ASN A 59 20.49 -21.91 -13.20
C ASN A 59 19.08 -21.55 -12.69
N LEU A 60 18.76 -20.26 -12.62
CA LEU A 60 17.41 -19.79 -12.27
C LEU A 60 16.39 -20.27 -13.32
N VAL A 61 16.67 -20.04 -14.60
CA VAL A 61 15.79 -20.48 -15.70
C VAL A 61 15.57 -21.99 -15.64
N ASN A 62 16.65 -22.79 -15.56
CA ASN A 62 16.58 -24.25 -15.47
C ASN A 62 15.82 -24.76 -14.23
N TYR A 63 15.82 -23.98 -13.14
CA TYR A 63 15.06 -24.32 -11.94
C TYR A 63 13.56 -24.04 -12.10
N LEU A 64 13.22 -22.91 -12.73
CA LEU A 64 11.85 -22.49 -12.99
C LEU A 64 11.17 -23.32 -14.09
N THR A 65 11.87 -23.66 -15.18
CA THR A 65 11.32 -24.48 -16.28
C THR A 65 10.95 -25.90 -15.87
N LYS A 66 11.45 -26.39 -14.72
CA LYS A 66 11.06 -27.67 -14.11
C LYS A 66 9.78 -27.56 -13.26
N MET A 67 8.98 -26.51 -13.43
CA MET A 67 7.60 -26.45 -12.92
C MET A 67 6.67 -27.22 -13.86
N ASN A 68 6.54 -28.52 -13.63
CA ASN A 68 5.87 -29.44 -14.56
C ASN A 68 4.32 -29.39 -14.52
N ALA A 69 3.69 -28.45 -13.81
CA ALA A 69 2.23 -28.35 -13.72
C ALA A 69 1.75 -26.90 -13.67
N LYS A 70 0.64 -26.59 -14.35
CA LYS A 70 -0.05 -25.29 -14.31
C LYS A 70 -0.44 -24.98 -12.86
N GLY A 71 -0.02 -23.83 -12.34
CA GLY A 71 -0.21 -23.46 -10.92
C GLY A 71 0.81 -24.05 -9.94
N ALA A 72 1.83 -24.76 -10.41
CA ALA A 72 2.95 -25.17 -9.56
C ALA A 72 3.69 -23.95 -9.01
N SER A 73 4.20 -24.07 -7.78
CA SER A 73 4.99 -23.04 -7.14
C SER A 73 6.38 -23.53 -6.75
N LYS A 74 7.36 -22.63 -6.75
CA LYS A 74 8.73 -22.88 -6.26
C LYS A 74 9.12 -21.86 -5.20
N LEU A 75 10.04 -22.24 -4.31
CA LEU A 75 10.65 -21.32 -3.36
C LEU A 75 11.95 -20.75 -3.96
N LEU A 76 12.08 -19.43 -3.93
CA LEU A 76 13.21 -18.67 -4.47
C LEU A 76 13.59 -17.54 -3.52
N LYS A 77 14.90 -17.26 -3.42
CA LYS A 77 15.37 -16.08 -2.70
C LYS A 77 15.55 -14.89 -3.62
N PHE A 78 15.11 -13.71 -3.19
CA PHE A 78 15.35 -12.43 -3.86
C PHE A 78 15.99 -11.44 -2.87
N PRO A 79 16.87 -10.54 -3.35
CA PRO A 79 17.43 -9.49 -2.51
C PRO A 79 16.38 -8.40 -2.22
N ASP A 80 16.48 -7.79 -1.03
CA ASP A 80 15.82 -6.53 -0.69
C ASP A 80 16.74 -5.31 -0.99
N GLU A 81 16.26 -4.09 -0.75
CA GLU A 81 17.02 -2.86 -1.02
C GLU A 81 18.30 -2.71 -0.17
N ASN A 82 18.49 -3.57 0.83
CA ASN A 82 19.68 -3.62 1.68
C ASN A 82 20.58 -4.82 1.34
N GLY A 83 20.23 -5.60 0.31
CA GLY A 83 20.97 -6.80 -0.13
C GLY A 83 20.71 -8.04 0.73
N LYS A 84 19.73 -8.04 1.63
CA LYS A 84 19.31 -9.22 2.40
C LYS A 84 18.41 -10.09 1.53
N PHE A 85 18.62 -11.40 1.60
CA PHE A 85 17.83 -12.36 0.82
C PHE A 85 16.58 -12.83 1.55
N ILE A 86 15.42 -12.61 0.93
CA ILE A 86 14.09 -12.95 1.41
C ILE A 86 13.52 -14.08 0.55
N THR A 87 12.80 -15.02 1.17
CA THR A 87 12.25 -16.19 0.47
C THR A 87 10.84 -15.92 -0.02
N TYR A 88 10.62 -16.13 -1.32
CA TYR A 88 9.33 -15.98 -1.98
C TYR A 88 8.84 -17.33 -2.49
N LYS A 89 7.53 -17.55 -2.38
CA LYS A 89 6.82 -18.59 -3.13
C LYS A 89 6.37 -17.98 -4.46
N VAL A 90 6.88 -18.54 -5.55
CA VAL A 90 6.72 -18.01 -6.91
C VAL A 90 5.92 -18.98 -7.76
N THR A 91 5.02 -18.44 -8.57
CA THR A 91 4.20 -19.14 -9.58
C THR A 91 4.34 -18.45 -10.93
N GLU A 92 4.23 -19.23 -12.01
CA GLU A 92 4.15 -18.66 -13.36
C GLU A 92 2.88 -17.82 -13.51
N ASN A 93 3.01 -16.63 -14.08
CA ASN A 93 1.94 -15.68 -14.34
C ASN A 93 2.19 -15.07 -15.73
N SER A 94 2.07 -15.92 -16.76
CA SER A 94 2.33 -15.54 -18.15
C SER A 94 1.40 -14.42 -18.60
N ASN A 95 1.97 -13.41 -19.26
CA ASN A 95 1.19 -12.37 -19.95
C ASN A 95 0.68 -12.82 -21.31
N PHE A 96 0.98 -14.05 -21.73
CA PHE A 96 0.70 -14.56 -23.07
C PHE A 96 -0.50 -15.52 -23.02
N SER A 97 -1.28 -15.52 -24.10
CA SER A 97 -2.14 -16.67 -24.43
C SER A 97 -1.32 -17.96 -24.47
N ASP A 98 -1.97 -19.10 -24.20
CA ASP A 98 -1.30 -20.41 -24.19
C ASP A 98 -0.60 -20.67 -25.56
N GLU A 99 -1.23 -20.29 -26.68
CA GLU A 99 -0.67 -20.43 -28.03
C GLU A 99 0.55 -19.54 -28.29
N LEU A 100 0.53 -18.27 -27.85
CA LEU A 100 1.71 -17.39 -27.97
C LEU A 100 2.85 -17.92 -27.08
N GLN A 101 2.52 -18.48 -25.93
CA GLN A 101 3.51 -19.02 -25.01
C GLN A 101 4.23 -20.26 -25.55
N GLU A 102 3.53 -21.10 -26.32
CA GLU A 102 4.13 -22.23 -27.04
C GLU A 102 5.12 -21.76 -28.12
N GLN A 103 4.81 -20.67 -28.83
CA GLN A 103 5.69 -20.11 -29.85
C GLN A 103 6.96 -19.47 -29.26
N TYR A 104 6.84 -18.82 -28.11
CA TYR A 104 7.93 -18.11 -27.44
C TYR A 104 8.24 -18.74 -26.07
N ALA A 105 8.76 -19.96 -26.08
CA ALA A 105 8.95 -20.80 -24.90
C ALA A 105 9.94 -20.27 -23.84
N ASP A 106 10.82 -19.34 -24.21
CA ASP A 106 11.87 -18.82 -23.30
C ASP A 106 11.55 -17.45 -22.70
N ILE A 107 10.45 -16.81 -23.13
CA ILE A 107 10.00 -15.52 -22.60
C ILE A 107 8.89 -15.80 -21.60
N ARG A 108 9.14 -15.51 -20.31
CA ARG A 108 8.28 -15.90 -19.20
C ARG A 108 8.06 -14.75 -18.22
N SER A 109 6.94 -14.80 -17.51
CA SER A 109 6.63 -13.89 -16.40
C SER A 109 6.07 -14.66 -15.21
N TYR A 110 6.35 -14.15 -14.02
CA TYR A 110 6.08 -14.81 -12.75
C TYR A 110 5.58 -13.80 -11.73
N SER A 111 4.80 -14.29 -10.78
CA SER A 111 4.42 -13.56 -9.57
C SER A 111 4.77 -14.37 -8.34
N GLY A 112 4.91 -13.72 -7.20
CA GLY A 112 5.16 -14.40 -5.94
C GLY A 112 4.97 -13.51 -4.73
N TYR A 113 5.01 -14.14 -3.56
CA TYR A 113 4.88 -13.49 -2.28
C TYR A 113 5.88 -14.05 -1.28
N ASN A 114 6.35 -13.21 -0.36
CA ASN A 114 7.21 -13.61 0.72
C ASN A 114 6.44 -14.52 1.68
N ILE A 115 7.03 -15.66 2.03
CA ILE A 115 6.42 -16.66 2.91
C ILE A 115 6.30 -16.19 4.37
N ASP A 116 7.17 -15.28 4.79
CA ASP A 116 7.21 -14.73 6.15
C ASP A 116 6.34 -13.47 6.31
N ASN A 117 6.14 -12.73 5.20
CA ASN A 117 5.29 -11.54 5.16
C ASN A 117 4.62 -11.41 3.77
N PRO A 118 3.40 -11.96 3.59
CA PRO A 118 2.71 -11.92 2.30
C PRO A 118 2.44 -10.53 1.72
N ASN A 119 2.58 -9.44 2.49
CA ASN A 119 2.56 -8.06 1.95
C ASN A 119 3.71 -7.79 0.98
N GLN A 120 4.80 -8.54 1.09
CA GLN A 120 5.92 -8.42 0.18
C GLN A 120 5.67 -9.28 -1.05
N LYS A 121 5.34 -8.65 -2.16
CA LYS A 121 5.11 -9.30 -3.46
C LYS A 121 6.25 -9.05 -4.41
N ILE A 122 6.37 -9.93 -5.39
CA ILE A 122 7.26 -9.76 -6.54
C ILE A 122 6.53 -10.11 -7.82
N ASN A 123 6.69 -9.28 -8.85
CA ASN A 123 6.36 -9.62 -10.24
C ASN A 123 7.64 -9.48 -11.06
N PHE A 124 7.99 -10.50 -11.86
CA PHE A 124 9.22 -10.47 -12.64
C PHE A 124 9.11 -11.23 -13.96
N SER A 125 9.90 -10.80 -14.94
CA SER A 125 10.02 -11.41 -16.25
C SER A 125 11.43 -11.96 -16.49
N LEU A 126 11.50 -13.03 -17.27
CA LEU A 126 12.73 -13.65 -17.74
C LEU A 126 12.71 -13.75 -19.26
N SER A 127 13.81 -13.36 -19.92
CA SER A 127 13.98 -13.59 -21.35
C SER A 127 15.47 -13.73 -21.72
N PRO A 128 15.81 -14.55 -22.73
CA PRO A 128 17.18 -14.61 -23.25
C PRO A 128 17.68 -13.26 -23.78
N GLN A 129 16.78 -12.39 -24.23
CA GLN A 129 17.12 -11.10 -24.84
C GLN A 129 17.51 -10.05 -23.79
N PHE A 130 16.75 -9.98 -22.69
CA PHE A 130 16.92 -8.91 -21.70
C PHE A 130 17.33 -9.39 -20.31
N GLY A 131 17.21 -10.68 -19.98
CA GLY A 131 17.57 -11.21 -18.67
C GLY A 131 16.42 -11.12 -17.68
N PHE A 132 16.72 -10.72 -16.45
CA PHE A 132 15.75 -10.56 -15.35
C PHE A 132 15.33 -9.09 -15.18
N PHE A 133 14.03 -8.87 -15.10
CA PHE A 133 13.43 -7.60 -14.65
C PHE A 133 12.37 -7.92 -13.61
N GLY A 134 12.39 -7.23 -12.47
CA GLY A 134 11.48 -7.50 -11.37
C GLY A 134 11.07 -6.24 -10.63
N SER A 135 9.84 -6.25 -10.14
CA SER A 135 9.30 -5.25 -9.23
C SER A 135 8.87 -5.95 -7.94
N LEU A 136 9.33 -5.43 -6.81
CA LEU A 136 8.92 -5.85 -5.48
C LEU A 136 8.14 -4.71 -4.84
N THR A 137 7.00 -5.03 -4.25
CA THR A 137 6.28 -4.11 -3.37
C THR A 137 6.23 -4.70 -1.98
N ASN A 138 6.41 -3.87 -0.96
CA ASN A 138 6.21 -4.26 0.44
C ASN A 138 5.01 -3.54 1.07
N GLY A 139 4.10 -3.00 0.25
CA GLY A 139 3.05 -2.06 0.64
C GLY A 139 3.54 -0.62 0.53
N ASP A 140 4.56 -0.28 1.32
CA ASP A 140 5.02 1.12 1.49
C ASP A 140 5.99 1.61 0.41
N LYS A 141 6.73 0.70 -0.21
CA LYS A 141 7.81 0.97 -1.17
C LYS A 141 7.70 0.10 -2.41
N ASN A 142 8.18 0.65 -3.51
CA ASN A 142 8.37 -0.05 -4.77
C ASN A 142 9.87 -0.21 -5.02
N ILE A 143 10.37 -1.44 -4.97
CA ILE A 143 11.77 -1.77 -5.24
C ILE A 143 11.86 -2.41 -6.63
N LEU A 144 12.82 -1.99 -7.43
CA LEU A 144 13.02 -2.47 -8.80
C LEU A 144 14.34 -3.24 -8.87
N ILE A 145 14.35 -4.33 -9.63
CA ILE A 145 15.53 -5.10 -9.99
C ILE A 145 15.61 -5.16 -11.50
N ASP A 146 16.64 -4.54 -12.06
CA ASP A 146 16.81 -4.44 -13.50
C ASP A 146 18.16 -4.99 -13.95
N THR A 147 18.18 -5.52 -15.17
CA THR A 147 19.44 -5.87 -15.83
C THR A 147 20.28 -4.60 -16.07
N TYR A 148 21.54 -4.63 -15.65
CA TYR A 148 22.42 -3.45 -15.69
C TYR A 148 23.33 -3.44 -16.91
N THR A 149 23.88 -4.60 -17.26
CA THR A 149 24.84 -4.75 -18.36
C THR A 149 24.22 -5.45 -19.57
N LYS A 150 24.62 -5.08 -20.80
CA LYS A 150 24.09 -5.68 -22.04
C LYS A 150 24.38 -7.17 -22.16
N ASN A 151 25.45 -7.65 -21.54
CA ASN A 151 25.80 -9.07 -21.47
C ASN A 151 24.99 -9.84 -20.39
N LYS A 152 24.08 -9.16 -19.67
CA LYS A 152 23.18 -9.72 -18.63
C LYS A 152 23.91 -10.31 -17.42
N SER A 153 25.20 -10.00 -17.24
CA SER A 153 26.00 -10.54 -16.15
C SER A 153 25.74 -9.87 -14.81
N SER A 154 25.28 -8.61 -14.83
CA SER A 154 25.04 -7.83 -13.62
C SER A 154 23.70 -7.11 -13.67
N TYR A 155 23.15 -6.89 -12.48
CA TYR A 155 21.84 -6.33 -12.20
C TYR A 155 21.98 -5.24 -11.14
N ILE A 156 20.98 -4.37 -11.04
CA ILE A 156 20.89 -3.39 -9.96
C ILE A 156 19.54 -3.50 -9.26
N ILE A 157 19.56 -3.36 -7.94
CA ILE A 157 18.37 -3.21 -7.11
C ILE A 157 18.32 -1.82 -6.48
N TYR A 158 17.16 -1.18 -6.50
CA TYR A 158 16.96 0.16 -5.97
C TYR A 158 15.50 0.46 -5.66
N ASP A 159 15.27 1.37 -4.71
CA ASP A 159 13.94 1.95 -4.46
C ASP A 159 13.58 2.91 -5.60
N LYS A 160 12.35 2.83 -6.12
CA LYS A 160 11.79 3.74 -7.14
C LYS A 160 12.00 5.20 -6.74
N SER A 161 11.93 5.54 -5.46
CA SER A 161 12.14 6.91 -4.99
C SER A 161 13.53 7.48 -5.28
N ASN A 162 14.51 6.63 -5.62
CA ASN A 162 15.87 7.05 -5.98
C ASN A 162 16.02 7.35 -7.47
N LEU A 163 15.00 7.08 -8.30
CA LEU A 163 15.01 7.46 -9.72
C LEU A 163 14.92 8.98 -9.82
N VAL A 164 15.96 9.59 -10.40
CA VAL A 164 15.94 11.01 -10.74
C VAL A 164 15.45 11.15 -12.17
N ASN A 165 14.45 12.01 -12.34
CA ASN A 165 13.95 12.39 -13.65
C ASN A 165 14.76 13.58 -14.15
N ASP A 166 15.64 13.37 -15.14
CA ASP A 166 16.25 14.46 -15.89
C ASP A 166 15.26 14.89 -16.98
N ASN A 167 14.38 15.84 -16.64
CA ASN A 167 13.48 16.55 -17.54
C ASN A 167 12.73 15.68 -18.58
N SER A 168 11.79 14.84 -18.14
CA SER A 168 10.78 14.30 -19.07
C SER A 168 9.76 15.38 -19.43
N ASN A 169 9.90 16.00 -20.60
CA ASN A 169 8.90 16.90 -21.19
C ASN A 169 7.73 16.12 -21.83
N PHE A 170 7.30 15.03 -21.19
CA PHE A 170 6.20 14.19 -21.67
C PHE A 170 4.91 15.00 -21.76
N LYS A 171 4.12 14.81 -22.81
CA LYS A 171 2.80 15.46 -22.95
C LYS A 171 1.73 14.39 -23.06
N CYS A 172 0.89 14.28 -22.05
CA CYS A 172 -0.31 13.45 -22.13
C CYS A 172 -1.47 14.28 -22.69
N HIS A 173 -2.18 13.71 -23.64
CA HIS A 173 -3.39 14.25 -24.26
C HIS A 173 -4.55 13.25 -24.05
N VAL A 174 -5.79 13.71 -24.16
CA VAL A 174 -6.99 12.84 -24.13
C VAL A 174 -7.89 13.26 -25.29
N ASP A 175 -8.48 12.29 -25.98
CA ASP A 175 -9.52 12.56 -26.99
C ASP A 175 -10.89 12.24 -26.37
N ASP A 176 -11.65 13.29 -26.10
CA ASP A 176 -13.01 13.23 -25.55
C ASP A 176 -13.99 12.93 -26.69
N HIS A 177 -13.95 11.71 -27.24
CA HIS A 177 -15.04 11.25 -28.10
C HIS A 177 -16.32 11.03 -27.27
N GLU A 178 -17.48 11.44 -27.80
CA GLU A 178 -18.77 11.06 -27.19
C GLU A 178 -18.80 9.53 -27.06
N ASN A 179 -18.69 9.06 -25.83
CA ASN A 179 -18.63 7.65 -25.53
C ASN A 179 -19.92 6.95 -25.97
N ASP A 180 -19.82 5.90 -26.81
CA ASP A 180 -20.93 4.96 -27.09
C ASP A 180 -21.48 4.31 -25.79
N LEU A 181 -20.72 4.43 -24.68
CA LEU A 181 -21.06 3.96 -23.33
C LEU A 181 -21.73 5.03 -22.44
N GLY A 182 -21.91 6.27 -22.92
CA GLY A 182 -22.67 7.35 -22.26
C GLY A 182 -22.12 7.81 -20.90
N ILE A 183 -20.81 7.79 -20.70
CA ILE A 183 -20.17 8.10 -19.41
C ILE A 183 -20.12 9.62 -19.14
N ASP A 184 -20.00 10.44 -20.18
CA ASP A 184 -19.84 11.90 -20.07
C ASP A 184 -21.11 12.62 -19.58
N ASN A 185 -22.28 11.96 -19.73
CA ASN A 185 -23.58 12.47 -19.29
C ASN A 185 -23.95 12.09 -17.85
N LEU A 186 -23.05 11.41 -17.12
CA LEU A 186 -23.28 11.12 -15.71
C LEU A 186 -23.03 12.38 -14.89
N ASN A 187 -24.11 12.96 -14.37
CA ASN A 187 -24.03 14.01 -13.36
C ASN A 187 -23.47 13.40 -12.06
N PHE A 188 -22.14 13.31 -11.94
CA PHE A 188 -21.43 12.58 -10.88
C PHE A 188 -21.73 13.11 -9.47
N GLU A 189 -22.17 14.37 -9.33
CA GLU A 189 -22.69 14.90 -8.06
C GLU A 189 -23.97 14.18 -7.59
N LYS A 190 -24.77 13.62 -8.51
CA LYS A 190 -25.95 12.79 -8.17
C LYS A 190 -25.58 11.33 -7.88
N VAL A 191 -24.56 10.78 -8.52
CA VAL A 191 -24.04 9.42 -8.24
C VAL A 191 -23.39 9.36 -6.85
N ALA A 192 -22.65 10.41 -6.47
CA ALA A 192 -22.04 10.53 -5.16
C ALA A 192 -23.03 10.65 -3.98
N LYS A 193 -24.31 10.99 -4.25
CA LYS A 193 -25.31 11.21 -3.20
C LYS A 193 -26.14 9.99 -2.82
N ASN A 194 -26.18 8.91 -3.62
CA ASN A 194 -27.10 7.80 -3.33
C ASN A 194 -26.73 6.38 -3.80
N SER A 195 -25.53 6.13 -4.31
CA SER A 195 -25.12 4.75 -4.63
C SER A 195 -23.65 4.54 -4.30
N SER A 196 -23.37 3.63 -3.36
CA SER A 196 -22.15 2.83 -3.41
C SER A 196 -22.07 2.24 -4.82
N ILE A 197 -21.23 2.80 -5.70
CA ILE A 197 -20.86 2.07 -6.92
C ILE A 197 -20.28 0.77 -6.39
N ALA A 198 -20.94 -0.35 -6.70
CA ALA A 198 -20.48 -1.65 -6.24
C ALA A 198 -19.06 -1.82 -6.80
N ALA A 199 -18.08 -1.91 -5.90
CA ALA A 199 -16.74 -2.34 -6.28
C ALA A 199 -16.89 -3.64 -7.07
N VAL A 200 -16.06 -3.82 -8.10
CA VAL A 200 -16.03 -5.06 -8.85
C VAL A 200 -15.35 -6.12 -7.98
N ASN A 201 -16.14 -6.68 -7.08
CA ASN A 201 -15.71 -7.58 -6.01
C ASN A 201 -16.47 -8.92 -6.04
N ASP A 202 -16.89 -9.31 -7.23
CA ASP A 202 -17.65 -10.51 -7.54
C ASP A 202 -16.82 -11.81 -7.54
N GLY A 203 -15.60 -11.77 -7.01
CA GLY A 203 -14.69 -12.92 -6.96
C GLY A 203 -14.04 -13.27 -8.29
N ASN A 204 -14.24 -12.48 -9.36
CA ASN A 204 -13.74 -12.78 -10.70
C ASN A 204 -12.52 -11.94 -11.06
N LEU A 205 -11.52 -12.58 -11.67
CA LEU A 205 -10.50 -11.90 -12.46
C LEU A 205 -11.07 -11.61 -13.85
N ARG A 206 -11.01 -10.35 -14.29
CA ARG A 206 -11.39 -9.94 -15.65
C ARG A 206 -10.17 -9.99 -16.55
N LYS A 207 -10.11 -10.99 -17.43
CA LYS A 207 -9.06 -11.11 -18.43
C LYS A 207 -9.51 -10.52 -19.76
N PHE A 208 -8.74 -9.57 -20.28
CA PHE A 208 -8.95 -8.97 -21.61
C PHE A 208 -7.83 -9.36 -22.55
N ARG A 209 -8.19 -9.66 -23.80
CA ARG A 209 -7.24 -9.92 -24.88
C ARG A 209 -6.62 -8.60 -25.36
N LEU A 210 -5.31 -8.49 -25.21
CA LEU A 210 -4.52 -7.31 -25.54
C LEU A 210 -3.77 -7.50 -26.87
N ALA A 211 -3.92 -6.53 -27.76
CA ALA A 211 -3.11 -6.39 -28.97
C ALA A 211 -2.11 -5.24 -28.81
N ILE A 212 -0.80 -5.52 -28.85
CA ILE A 212 0.23 -4.47 -28.81
C ILE A 212 0.81 -4.28 -30.21
N THR A 213 0.68 -3.06 -30.72
CA THR A 213 1.29 -2.60 -31.96
C THR A 213 2.59 -1.86 -31.67
N THR A 214 3.61 -2.03 -32.52
CA THR A 214 4.86 -1.27 -32.38
C THR A 214 5.26 -0.60 -33.67
N THR A 215 5.64 0.68 -33.62
CA THR A 215 6.21 1.36 -34.80
C THR A 215 7.60 0.83 -35.13
N THR A 216 8.06 1.12 -36.34
CA THR A 216 9.38 0.75 -36.86
C THR A 216 10.49 1.36 -36.00
N GLU A 217 10.34 2.59 -35.50
CA GLU A 217 11.31 3.24 -34.62
C GLU A 217 11.43 2.53 -33.26
N TYR A 218 10.30 2.15 -32.66
CA TYR A 218 10.29 1.38 -31.42
C TYR A 218 10.96 0.03 -31.64
N SER A 219 10.54 -0.70 -32.66
CA SER A 219 11.10 -2.02 -32.99
C SER A 219 12.60 -1.96 -33.21
N ASN A 220 13.09 -0.99 -33.99
CA ASN A 220 14.51 -0.80 -34.25
C ASN A 220 15.31 -0.47 -32.98
N TYR A 221 14.75 0.36 -32.11
CA TYR A 221 15.36 0.65 -30.81
C TYR A 221 15.52 -0.62 -29.97
N ILE A 222 14.47 -1.43 -29.83
CA ILE A 222 14.50 -2.67 -29.06
C ILE A 222 15.44 -3.71 -29.67
N ILE A 223 15.43 -3.87 -31.00
CA ILE A 223 16.34 -4.75 -31.74
C ILE A 223 17.81 -4.37 -31.47
N GLN A 224 18.12 -3.07 -31.41
CA GLN A 224 19.45 -2.58 -31.07
C GLN A 224 19.80 -2.83 -29.60
N GLN A 225 18.88 -2.61 -28.66
CA GLN A 225 19.11 -2.87 -27.24
C GLN A 225 19.36 -4.37 -26.97
N ALA A 226 18.63 -5.25 -27.64
CA ALA A 226 18.81 -6.69 -27.56
C ALA A 226 20.04 -7.20 -28.34
N ASN A 227 20.76 -6.33 -29.06
CA ASN A 227 21.92 -6.68 -29.88
C ASN A 227 21.61 -7.75 -30.95
N VAL A 228 20.44 -7.64 -31.60
CA VAL A 228 19.97 -8.57 -32.65
C VAL A 228 19.69 -7.88 -33.99
N SER A 229 20.33 -6.73 -34.26
CA SER A 229 20.18 -6.01 -35.53
C SER A 229 20.48 -6.86 -36.77
N ASN A 230 21.47 -7.76 -36.67
CA ASN A 230 21.85 -8.73 -37.70
C ASN A 230 21.17 -10.09 -37.53
N GLY A 231 20.21 -10.21 -36.61
CA GLY A 231 19.47 -11.44 -36.35
C GLY A 231 18.38 -11.73 -37.40
N THR A 232 17.84 -12.94 -37.35
CA THR A 232 16.70 -13.35 -38.17
C THR A 232 15.43 -12.57 -37.77
N LEU A 233 14.43 -12.55 -38.65
CA LEU A 233 13.13 -11.93 -38.35
C LEU A 233 12.53 -12.47 -37.04
N ALA A 234 12.63 -13.79 -36.81
CA ALA A 234 12.16 -14.41 -35.58
C ALA A 234 12.93 -13.91 -34.34
N GLN A 235 14.26 -13.75 -34.42
CA GLN A 235 15.06 -13.21 -33.32
C GLN A 235 14.70 -11.74 -33.02
N LYS A 236 14.45 -10.94 -34.05
CA LYS A 236 14.00 -9.55 -33.91
C LYS A 236 12.62 -9.45 -33.25
N LYS A 237 11.64 -10.23 -33.72
CA LYS A 237 10.30 -10.29 -33.11
C LYS A 237 10.33 -10.80 -31.67
N ALA A 238 11.15 -11.81 -31.38
CA ALA A 238 11.32 -12.29 -30.00
C ALA A 238 11.89 -11.20 -29.07
N ALA A 239 12.80 -10.35 -29.55
CA ALA A 239 13.28 -9.21 -28.78
C ALA A 239 12.17 -8.18 -28.52
N ILE A 240 11.37 -7.84 -29.52
CA ILE A 240 10.24 -6.91 -29.36
C ILE A 240 9.23 -7.47 -28.34
N LEU A 241 8.85 -8.75 -28.49
CA LEU A 241 7.96 -9.42 -27.54
C LEU A 241 8.52 -9.45 -26.12
N ALA A 242 9.82 -9.70 -25.96
CA ALA A 242 10.47 -9.72 -24.65
C ALA A 242 10.39 -8.35 -23.95
N ALA A 243 10.54 -7.24 -24.69
CA ALA A 243 10.38 -5.90 -24.14
C ALA A 243 8.92 -5.62 -23.74
N VAL A 244 7.96 -5.95 -24.61
CA VAL A 244 6.52 -5.84 -24.28
C VAL A 244 6.17 -6.65 -23.04
N ASN A 245 6.72 -7.85 -22.89
CA ASN A 245 6.50 -8.70 -21.72
C ASN A 245 7.05 -8.09 -20.42
N VAL A 246 8.17 -7.37 -20.47
CA VAL A 246 8.70 -6.64 -19.29
C VAL A 246 7.68 -5.60 -18.83
N SER A 247 7.21 -4.74 -19.74
CA SER A 247 6.22 -3.69 -19.45
C SER A 247 4.92 -4.29 -18.92
N MET A 248 4.38 -5.30 -19.61
CA MET A 248 3.12 -5.92 -19.20
C MET A 248 3.22 -6.66 -17.87
N THR A 249 4.39 -7.22 -17.53
CA THR A 249 4.59 -7.84 -16.20
C THR A 249 4.47 -6.81 -15.09
N ARG A 250 5.00 -5.60 -15.31
CA ARG A 250 4.90 -4.49 -14.34
C ARG A 250 3.47 -3.97 -14.24
N ILE A 251 2.83 -3.71 -15.37
CA ILE A 251 1.49 -3.11 -15.47
C ILE A 251 0.41 -4.08 -14.95
N ASN A 252 0.43 -5.35 -15.37
CA ASN A 252 -0.52 -6.35 -14.88
C ASN A 252 -0.37 -6.56 -13.37
N GLY A 253 0.82 -6.38 -12.80
CA GLY A 253 1.03 -6.42 -11.35
C GLY A 253 0.16 -5.40 -10.60
N VAL A 254 -0.01 -4.20 -11.16
CA VAL A 254 -0.85 -3.13 -10.59
C VAL A 254 -2.33 -3.33 -10.91
N LEU A 255 -2.68 -3.58 -12.18
CA LEU A 255 -4.08 -3.76 -12.61
C LEU A 255 -4.76 -4.93 -11.89
N LYS A 256 -4.05 -6.05 -11.69
CA LYS A 256 -4.58 -7.19 -10.93
C LYS A 256 -4.88 -6.83 -9.48
N ASN A 257 -4.06 -5.97 -8.87
CA ASN A 257 -4.14 -5.65 -7.45
C ASN A 257 -5.23 -4.60 -7.15
N ASP A 258 -5.35 -3.58 -7.99
CA ASP A 258 -6.21 -2.42 -7.72
C ASP A 258 -7.62 -2.56 -8.30
N VAL A 259 -7.77 -3.22 -9.46
CA VAL A 259 -9.05 -3.27 -10.20
C VAL A 259 -9.42 -4.67 -10.69
N GLY A 260 -8.66 -5.71 -10.32
CA GLY A 260 -8.95 -7.09 -10.68
C GLY A 260 -8.91 -7.38 -12.20
N VAL A 261 -8.03 -6.67 -12.93
CA VAL A 261 -7.88 -6.80 -14.40
C VAL A 261 -6.56 -7.47 -14.77
N PHE A 262 -6.59 -8.32 -15.79
CA PHE A 262 -5.41 -8.88 -16.44
C PHE A 262 -5.47 -8.69 -17.95
N LEU A 263 -4.41 -8.15 -18.53
CA LEU A 263 -4.26 -7.96 -19.97
C LEU A 263 -3.37 -9.06 -20.54
N GLU A 264 -3.95 -9.94 -21.35
CA GLU A 264 -3.28 -11.11 -21.95
C GLU A 264 -2.99 -10.87 -23.44
N LEU A 265 -1.72 -10.98 -23.84
CA LEU A 265 -1.31 -10.84 -25.23
C LEU A 265 -1.86 -11.96 -26.11
N ILE A 266 -2.50 -11.55 -27.20
CA ILE A 266 -3.13 -12.44 -28.17
C ILE A 266 -2.12 -13.33 -28.95
N PRO A 267 -2.56 -14.50 -29.45
CA PRO A 267 -1.68 -15.46 -30.15
C PRO A 267 -0.84 -14.89 -31.29
N ASN A 268 -1.36 -13.90 -32.00
CA ASN A 268 -0.79 -13.30 -33.20
C ASN A 268 -0.36 -11.83 -33.00
N THR A 269 -0.10 -11.40 -31.76
CA THR A 269 0.33 -10.02 -31.48
C THR A 269 1.63 -9.65 -32.20
N ASP A 270 2.48 -10.63 -32.52
CA ASP A 270 3.75 -10.42 -33.21
C ASP A 270 3.61 -10.04 -34.69
N GLN A 271 2.39 -10.11 -35.25
CA GLN A 271 2.05 -9.57 -36.56
C GLN A 271 1.97 -8.04 -36.56
N LEU A 272 1.79 -7.42 -35.40
CA LEU A 272 1.74 -5.97 -35.22
C LEU A 272 3.10 -5.34 -34.91
N PHE A 273 4.18 -6.13 -34.96
CA PHE A 273 5.54 -5.65 -34.74
C PHE A 273 6.16 -5.24 -36.08
N PHE A 274 6.05 -3.95 -36.40
CA PHE A 274 6.60 -3.39 -37.64
C PHE A 274 8.10 -3.18 -37.53
N ILE A 275 8.88 -3.71 -38.49
CA ILE A 275 10.35 -3.69 -38.47
C ILE A 275 10.93 -2.93 -39.66
N ASP A 276 10.39 -3.16 -40.86
CA ASP A 276 10.93 -2.57 -42.08
C ASP A 276 10.15 -1.33 -42.53
N ASN A 277 8.83 -1.34 -42.38
CA ASN A 277 7.96 -0.23 -42.76
C ASN A 277 6.63 -0.28 -42.02
N ASP A 278 6.07 0.89 -41.72
CA ASP A 278 4.70 1.10 -41.29
C ASP A 278 4.17 2.42 -41.87
N THR A 279 2.97 2.82 -41.45
CA THR A 279 2.32 4.08 -41.88
C THR A 279 2.26 5.12 -40.76
N PHE A 280 2.75 4.77 -39.56
CA PHE A 280 2.62 5.59 -38.37
C PHE A 280 3.58 6.77 -38.39
N ASN A 281 3.06 7.93 -37.96
CA ASN A 281 3.86 9.13 -37.79
C ASN A 281 4.12 9.38 -36.30
N SER A 282 5.32 9.05 -35.84
CA SER A 282 5.75 9.23 -34.44
C SER A 282 5.70 10.69 -33.96
N ALA A 283 5.61 11.66 -34.87
CA ALA A 283 5.42 13.08 -34.55
C ALA A 283 3.95 13.46 -34.28
N SER A 284 2.98 12.54 -34.40
CA SER A 284 1.55 12.84 -34.23
C SER A 284 0.78 11.69 -33.57
N ALA A 285 0.63 11.73 -32.24
CA ALA A 285 -0.21 10.77 -31.51
C ALA A 285 -1.69 10.83 -31.92
N ASN A 286 -2.22 12.03 -32.21
CA ASN A 286 -3.60 12.18 -32.71
C ASN A 286 -3.84 11.44 -34.03
N GLN A 287 -2.83 11.33 -34.89
CA GLN A 287 -2.96 10.51 -36.10
C GLN A 287 -2.85 9.02 -35.74
N MET A 288 -1.85 8.66 -34.93
CA MET A 288 -1.55 7.26 -34.62
C MET A 288 -2.69 6.56 -33.87
N ILE A 289 -3.46 7.26 -33.04
CA ILE A 289 -4.55 6.66 -32.27
C ILE A 289 -5.65 6.08 -33.18
N ASP A 290 -6.13 6.87 -34.15
CA ASP A 290 -7.15 6.44 -35.12
C ASP A 290 -6.59 5.41 -36.09
N GLU A 291 -5.37 5.64 -36.54
CA GLU A 291 -4.67 4.75 -37.47
C GLU A 291 -4.44 3.37 -36.84
N ASN A 292 -4.09 3.30 -35.55
CA ASN A 292 -3.86 2.05 -34.85
C ASN A 292 -5.13 1.21 -34.73
N VAL A 293 -6.30 1.84 -34.58
CA VAL A 293 -7.59 1.14 -34.63
C VAL A 293 -7.75 0.42 -35.97
N ILE A 294 -7.52 1.14 -37.07
CA ILE A 294 -7.66 0.59 -38.43
C ILE A 294 -6.64 -0.53 -38.67
N VAL A 295 -5.37 -0.28 -38.36
CA VAL A 295 -4.27 -1.24 -38.56
C VAL A 295 -4.52 -2.52 -37.75
N THR A 296 -4.82 -2.38 -36.46
CA THR A 296 -5.07 -3.52 -35.58
C THR A 296 -6.29 -4.32 -36.04
N ASN A 297 -7.39 -3.63 -36.39
CA ASN A 297 -8.60 -4.29 -36.90
C ASN A 297 -8.37 -5.06 -38.20
N ASN A 298 -7.54 -4.52 -39.12
CA ASN A 298 -7.25 -5.17 -40.40
C ASN A 298 -6.33 -6.39 -40.26
N ILE A 299 -5.33 -6.33 -39.38
CA ILE A 299 -4.34 -7.41 -39.21
C ILE A 299 -4.88 -8.51 -38.30
N ILE A 300 -5.44 -8.13 -37.15
CA ILE A 300 -5.85 -9.08 -36.11
C ILE A 300 -7.30 -9.50 -36.28
N GLY A 301 -8.16 -8.63 -36.81
CA GLY A 301 -9.60 -8.81 -36.84
C GLY A 301 -10.26 -8.32 -35.56
N VAL A 302 -11.33 -7.53 -35.71
CA VAL A 302 -12.06 -6.87 -34.60
C VAL A 302 -12.46 -7.86 -33.51
N SER A 303 -12.90 -9.07 -33.83
CA SER A 303 -13.38 -10.05 -32.83
C SER A 303 -12.27 -10.67 -31.97
N ASN A 304 -11.00 -10.50 -32.34
CA ASN A 304 -9.89 -11.29 -31.82
C ASN A 304 -9.12 -10.60 -30.69
N TYR A 305 -9.52 -9.38 -30.32
CA TYR A 305 -8.95 -8.65 -29.20
C TYR A 305 -10.00 -7.73 -28.54
N ASP A 306 -9.73 -7.33 -27.31
CA ASP A 306 -10.66 -6.59 -26.45
C ASP A 306 -10.15 -5.18 -26.12
N ILE A 307 -8.83 -5.01 -26.13
CA ILE A 307 -8.12 -3.74 -25.99
C ILE A 307 -6.83 -3.81 -26.82
N GLY A 308 -6.43 -2.70 -27.41
CA GLY A 308 -5.21 -2.57 -28.18
C GLY A 308 -4.50 -1.27 -27.84
N HIS A 309 -3.17 -1.29 -27.94
CA HIS A 309 -2.34 -0.14 -27.60
C HIS A 309 -1.08 -0.14 -28.49
N LEU A 310 -0.55 1.04 -28.81
CA LEU A 310 0.61 1.20 -29.66
C LEU A 310 1.80 1.78 -28.91
N PHE A 311 2.97 1.14 -29.05
CA PHE A 311 4.24 1.65 -28.55
C PHE A 311 5.06 2.25 -29.69
N PHE A 312 5.52 3.48 -29.49
CA PHE A 312 6.36 4.17 -30.46
C PHE A 312 7.59 4.78 -29.78
N LYS A 313 8.58 5.14 -30.60
CA LYS A 313 9.74 5.91 -30.16
C LYS A 313 9.74 7.26 -30.87
N VAL A 314 10.10 8.30 -30.12
CA VAL A 314 10.42 9.64 -30.67
C VAL A 314 11.91 9.92 -30.60
N ASP A 315 12.41 10.89 -31.36
CA ASP A 315 13.83 11.26 -31.34
C ASP A 315 14.13 12.38 -30.34
N ASN A 316 13.17 13.26 -30.05
CA ASN A 316 13.32 14.34 -29.08
C ASN A 316 12.46 14.09 -27.84
N ALA A 317 13.02 14.39 -26.66
CA ALA A 317 12.33 14.22 -25.38
C ALA A 317 11.05 15.07 -25.29
N ASP A 318 11.06 16.25 -25.94
CA ASP A 318 9.92 17.19 -26.03
C ASP A 318 8.72 16.64 -26.81
N ASP A 319 8.95 15.61 -27.60
CA ASP A 319 7.94 14.93 -28.41
C ASP A 319 7.42 13.66 -27.72
N SER A 320 7.95 13.30 -26.54
CA SER A 320 7.43 12.16 -25.78
C SER A 320 5.99 12.45 -25.40
N ASN A 321 5.07 11.57 -25.74
CA ASN A 321 3.65 11.80 -25.52
C ASN A 321 2.86 10.50 -25.45
N GLY A 322 1.64 10.64 -24.95
CA GLY A 322 0.64 9.57 -24.85
C GLY A 322 -0.74 10.14 -25.11
N LEU A 323 -1.62 9.30 -25.62
CA LEU A 323 -3.00 9.63 -25.92
C LEU A 323 -3.84 8.36 -25.92
N ALA A 324 -5.01 8.43 -25.30
CA ALA A 324 -5.97 7.34 -25.26
C ALA A 324 -7.42 7.84 -25.36
N ASN A 325 -8.25 7.01 -26.00
CA ASN A 325 -9.70 7.15 -25.98
C ASN A 325 -10.25 6.74 -24.60
N THR A 326 -11.07 7.59 -23.99
CA THR A 326 -11.63 7.37 -22.64
C THR A 326 -13.16 7.27 -22.71
N SER A 327 -13.80 6.11 -22.61
CA SER A 327 -13.32 4.73 -22.44
C SER A 327 -13.27 3.97 -23.77
N ALA A 328 -12.25 3.14 -23.96
CA ALA A 328 -12.02 2.43 -25.23
C ALA A 328 -12.30 0.92 -25.16
N VAL A 329 -12.10 0.28 -24.00
CA VAL A 329 -12.15 -1.18 -23.87
C VAL A 329 -13.46 -1.78 -24.39
N CYS A 330 -13.37 -2.89 -25.11
CA CYS A 330 -14.48 -3.58 -25.79
C CYS A 330 -15.20 -2.80 -26.91
N SER A 331 -14.90 -1.52 -27.16
CA SER A 331 -15.52 -0.76 -28.25
C SER A 331 -14.85 -1.08 -29.59
N ASN A 332 -15.58 -1.66 -30.54
CA ASN A 332 -15.01 -2.07 -31.83
C ASN A 332 -14.35 -0.93 -32.62
N ASN A 333 -14.81 0.30 -32.41
CA ASN A 333 -14.31 1.49 -33.10
C ASN A 333 -13.22 2.23 -32.33
N LEU A 334 -13.01 1.92 -31.05
CA LEU A 334 -12.10 2.69 -30.18
C LEU A 334 -11.08 1.83 -29.44
N LYS A 335 -11.28 0.51 -29.34
CA LYS A 335 -10.53 -0.35 -28.40
C LYS A 335 -9.05 -0.47 -28.66
N ALA A 336 -8.56 -0.15 -29.86
CA ALA A 336 -7.14 -0.04 -30.18
C ALA A 336 -6.61 1.42 -30.16
N GLY A 337 -7.45 2.38 -29.80
CA GLY A 337 -7.13 3.80 -29.73
C GLY A 337 -6.43 4.15 -28.42
N GLY A 338 -5.15 3.77 -28.33
CA GLY A 338 -4.25 4.19 -27.27
C GLY A 338 -2.81 4.10 -27.75
N VAL A 339 -2.00 5.12 -27.46
CA VAL A 339 -0.60 5.20 -27.89
C VAL A 339 0.28 5.72 -26.75
N THR A 340 1.48 5.17 -26.60
CA THR A 340 2.51 5.66 -25.65
C THR A 340 3.88 5.65 -26.31
N GLY A 341 4.62 6.75 -26.19
CA GLY A 341 5.96 6.83 -26.75
C GLY A 341 6.88 7.83 -26.07
N THR A 342 8.16 7.46 -25.99
CA THR A 342 9.23 8.28 -25.42
C THR A 342 10.51 8.10 -26.23
N VAL A 343 11.55 8.87 -25.91
CA VAL A 343 12.88 8.72 -26.52
C VAL A 343 13.56 7.39 -26.20
N ALA A 344 13.21 6.79 -25.06
CA ALA A 344 13.69 5.51 -24.59
C ALA A 344 12.48 4.76 -23.97
N PRO A 345 11.67 4.09 -24.81
CA PRO A 345 10.37 3.55 -24.43
C PRO A 345 10.49 2.21 -23.68
N VAL A 346 11.21 2.25 -22.55
CA VAL A 346 11.48 1.14 -21.63
C VAL A 346 11.64 1.65 -20.20
N GLY A 347 11.47 0.76 -19.22
CA GLY A 347 11.70 1.04 -17.80
C GLY A 347 10.48 1.59 -17.06
N ASP A 348 10.58 1.70 -15.74
CA ASP A 348 9.41 1.91 -14.87
C ASP A 348 8.63 3.22 -15.15
N ALA A 349 9.29 4.29 -15.60
CA ALA A 349 8.58 5.51 -16.01
C ALA A 349 7.73 5.27 -17.28
N PHE A 350 8.27 4.55 -18.28
CA PHE A 350 7.50 4.17 -19.46
C PHE A 350 6.32 3.27 -19.10
N ASP A 351 6.53 2.32 -18.18
CA ASP A 351 5.51 1.35 -17.78
C ASP A 351 4.41 1.95 -16.91
N ILE A 352 4.77 2.71 -15.85
CA ILE A 352 3.84 3.20 -14.82
C ILE A 352 3.36 4.62 -15.11
N ASP A 353 4.27 5.54 -15.41
CA ASP A 353 3.91 6.96 -15.48
C ASP A 353 3.20 7.27 -16.81
N PHE A 354 3.46 6.48 -17.87
CA PHE A 354 2.88 6.69 -19.20
C PHE A 354 1.97 5.53 -19.62
N THR A 355 2.48 4.30 -19.78
CA THR A 355 1.65 3.22 -20.36
C THR A 355 0.48 2.83 -19.46
N ALA A 356 0.69 2.68 -18.15
CA ALA A 356 -0.41 2.40 -17.21
C ALA A 356 -1.39 3.58 -17.08
N HIS A 357 -0.93 4.81 -17.31
CA HIS A 357 -1.77 6.01 -17.38
C HIS A 357 -2.72 5.92 -18.57
N GLU A 358 -2.20 5.71 -19.78
CA GLU A 358 -3.00 5.60 -20.99
C GLU A 358 -3.92 4.38 -20.98
N LEU A 359 -3.46 3.23 -20.45
CA LEU A 359 -4.33 2.07 -20.23
C LEU A 359 -5.43 2.37 -19.21
N GLY A 360 -5.16 3.22 -18.21
CA GLY A 360 -6.15 3.72 -17.26
C GLY A 360 -7.27 4.50 -17.96
N HIS A 361 -6.93 5.37 -18.91
CA HIS A 361 -7.89 6.05 -19.79
C HIS A 361 -8.70 5.07 -20.63
N GLN A 362 -8.06 4.11 -21.30
CA GLN A 362 -8.76 3.09 -22.09
C GLN A 362 -9.74 2.26 -21.24
N LEU A 363 -9.43 2.06 -19.95
CA LEU A 363 -10.29 1.41 -18.95
C LEU A 363 -11.33 2.36 -18.31
N GLY A 364 -11.27 3.66 -18.58
CA GLY A 364 -12.29 4.65 -18.22
C GLY A 364 -11.94 5.63 -17.10
N ALA A 365 -10.70 5.66 -16.60
CA ALA A 365 -10.30 6.62 -15.58
C ALA A 365 -10.02 8.01 -16.18
N ASN A 366 -10.38 9.05 -15.45
CA ASN A 366 -10.00 10.43 -15.74
C ASN A 366 -8.77 10.86 -14.91
N HIS A 367 -8.20 12.00 -15.31
CA HIS A 367 -7.13 12.64 -14.55
C HIS A 367 -7.52 12.99 -13.12
N THR A 368 -6.60 12.79 -12.16
CA THR A 368 -6.88 12.96 -10.72
C THR A 368 -6.32 14.24 -10.11
N TYR A 369 -5.53 15.02 -10.84
CA TYR A 369 -4.74 16.13 -10.30
C TYR A 369 -5.39 17.50 -10.51
N ASN A 370 -5.00 18.49 -9.69
CA ASN A 370 -5.65 19.80 -9.64
C ASN A 370 -4.86 20.93 -10.31
N ASN A 371 -3.66 20.69 -10.88
CA ASN A 371 -2.96 21.69 -11.71
C ASN A 371 -3.84 22.15 -12.91
N ASN A 372 -3.46 23.21 -13.61
CA ASN A 372 -4.31 23.84 -14.63
C ASN A 372 -4.20 23.24 -16.05
N PHE A 373 -3.43 22.18 -16.26
CA PHE A 373 -3.14 21.62 -17.58
C PHE A 373 -3.86 20.28 -17.78
N ASN A 374 -4.72 20.17 -18.79
CA ASN A 374 -5.53 18.96 -19.08
C ASN A 374 -6.30 18.39 -17.86
N ARG A 375 -6.60 19.23 -16.87
CA ARG A 375 -7.32 18.82 -15.67
C ARG A 375 -8.78 18.45 -15.97
N SER A 376 -9.20 17.31 -15.44
CA SER A 376 -10.62 16.95 -15.36
C SER A 376 -11.30 17.64 -14.17
N SER A 377 -12.38 18.39 -14.43
CA SER A 377 -13.11 19.12 -13.38
C SER A 377 -13.90 18.23 -12.43
N THR A 378 -14.16 16.97 -12.79
CA THR A 378 -15.00 16.02 -12.01
C THR A 378 -14.18 15.07 -11.14
N SER A 379 -12.87 14.94 -11.41
CA SER A 379 -11.99 13.96 -10.78
C SER A 379 -10.68 14.55 -10.21
N ALA A 380 -10.49 15.87 -10.24
CA ALA A 380 -9.29 16.56 -9.73
C ALA A 380 -9.16 16.55 -8.18
N MET A 381 -8.93 15.36 -7.61
CA MET A 381 -8.84 15.07 -6.18
C MET A 381 -7.47 15.33 -5.54
N GLU A 382 -6.40 15.40 -6.33
CA GLU A 382 -5.03 15.49 -5.85
C GLU A 382 -4.46 16.91 -6.04
N PRO A 383 -3.76 17.49 -5.06
CA PRO A 383 -3.17 18.82 -5.20
C PRO A 383 -2.00 18.81 -6.18
N GLY A 384 -1.76 19.95 -6.83
CA GLY A 384 -0.67 20.13 -7.78
C GLY A 384 -0.72 19.14 -8.95
N SER A 385 0.42 18.57 -9.32
CA SER A 385 0.55 17.54 -10.36
C SER A 385 0.01 16.17 -9.96
N GLY A 386 -0.35 15.97 -8.69
CA GLY A 386 -0.72 14.67 -8.11
C GLY A 386 0.46 13.69 -7.95
N SER A 387 0.14 12.50 -7.42
CA SER A 387 1.06 11.44 -7.01
C SER A 387 0.71 10.06 -7.59
N THR A 388 -0.54 9.82 -8.00
CA THR A 388 -0.99 8.49 -8.46
C THR A 388 -0.86 8.30 -9.98
N ILE A 389 -1.15 7.10 -10.49
CA ILE A 389 -0.99 6.77 -11.92
C ILE A 389 -1.73 7.73 -12.85
N MET A 390 -2.97 8.13 -12.53
CA MET A 390 -3.76 9.05 -13.37
C MET A 390 -3.42 10.53 -13.14
N ALA A 391 -2.27 10.80 -12.50
CA ALA A 391 -1.75 12.13 -12.25
C ALA A 391 -0.62 12.51 -13.24
N TYR A 392 -0.38 13.80 -13.44
CA TYR A 392 0.74 14.31 -14.26
C TYR A 392 2.01 14.49 -13.44
N THR A 393 2.29 13.50 -12.60
CA THR A 393 3.34 13.52 -11.59
C THR A 393 4.70 13.81 -12.20
N GLY A 394 5.34 14.92 -11.83
CA GLY A 394 6.67 15.27 -12.35
C GLY A 394 6.66 15.87 -13.76
N ILE A 395 5.52 15.82 -14.46
CA ILE A 395 5.38 16.25 -15.86
C ILE A 395 5.04 17.75 -15.94
N ASN A 396 3.99 18.18 -15.21
CA ASN A 396 3.54 19.56 -15.27
C ASN A 396 3.44 20.22 -13.87
N PRO A 397 4.21 21.29 -13.63
CA PRO A 397 4.19 22.01 -12.37
C PRO A 397 2.80 22.52 -11.93
N PRO A 398 2.58 22.68 -10.61
CA PRO A 398 3.52 22.40 -9.54
C PRO A 398 3.65 20.91 -9.24
N ASN A 399 4.87 20.39 -9.39
CA ASN A 399 5.16 19.00 -9.14
C ASN A 399 5.28 18.75 -7.64
N ILE A 400 4.60 17.70 -7.15
CA ILE A 400 4.65 17.30 -5.73
C ILE A 400 5.59 16.10 -5.48
N GLN A 401 5.95 15.42 -6.57
CA GLN A 401 7.00 14.41 -6.66
C GLN A 401 7.38 14.24 -8.15
N GLN A 402 8.37 13.39 -8.45
CA GLN A 402 8.96 13.27 -9.79
C GLN A 402 8.38 12.16 -10.67
N ASN A 403 7.85 11.09 -10.08
CA ASN A 403 7.33 9.92 -10.80
C ASN A 403 6.11 9.42 -10.03
N SER A 404 5.12 8.84 -10.71
CA SER A 404 3.89 8.38 -10.06
C SER A 404 4.15 7.19 -9.14
N ASP A 405 3.46 7.12 -8.02
CA ASP A 405 3.41 5.89 -7.24
C ASP A 405 2.56 4.85 -7.97
N ALA A 406 2.98 3.58 -7.95
CA ALA A 406 2.40 2.52 -8.77
C ALA A 406 1.08 1.95 -8.20
N TYR A 407 0.08 2.81 -8.04
CA TYR A 407 -1.30 2.47 -7.69
C TYR A 407 -2.27 3.52 -8.24
N TYR A 408 -3.54 3.13 -8.40
CA TYR A 408 -4.60 4.03 -8.83
C TYR A 408 -5.23 4.74 -7.63
N HIS A 409 -5.52 6.04 -7.78
CA HIS A 409 -6.32 6.79 -6.81
C HIS A 409 -7.70 6.14 -6.64
N THR A 410 -8.32 6.26 -5.47
CA THR A 410 -9.68 5.77 -5.19
C THR A 410 -10.68 6.20 -6.26
N ARG A 411 -10.56 7.44 -6.75
CA ARG A 411 -11.40 7.97 -7.83
C ARG A 411 -11.22 7.21 -9.16
N SER A 412 -10.00 6.88 -9.53
CA SER A 412 -9.71 6.13 -10.76
C SER A 412 -10.22 4.69 -10.66
N ILE A 413 -10.06 4.06 -9.49
CA ILE A 413 -10.62 2.72 -9.21
C ILE A 413 -12.15 2.73 -9.37
N ASP A 414 -12.83 3.75 -8.83
CA ASP A 414 -14.28 3.90 -9.00
C ASP A 414 -14.68 4.00 -10.49
N GLU A 415 -13.99 4.85 -11.25
CA GLU A 415 -14.31 5.11 -12.67
C GLU A 415 -14.08 3.86 -13.54
N ILE A 416 -12.96 3.16 -13.32
CA ILE A 416 -12.69 1.88 -13.98
C ILE A 416 -13.76 0.85 -13.61
N ASN A 417 -14.14 0.75 -12.34
CA ASN A 417 -15.20 -0.17 -11.89
C ASN A 417 -16.56 0.12 -12.54
N ILE A 418 -16.88 1.38 -12.86
CA ILE A 418 -18.10 1.72 -13.62
C ILE A 418 -18.06 1.09 -15.01
N VAL A 419 -16.91 1.18 -15.71
CA VAL A 419 -16.74 0.58 -17.04
C VAL A 419 -16.77 -0.94 -16.97
N LEU A 420 -16.01 -1.53 -16.04
CA LEU A 420 -15.92 -2.98 -15.86
C LEU A 420 -17.26 -3.65 -15.52
N ASN A 421 -18.19 -2.92 -14.90
CA ASN A 421 -19.55 -3.38 -14.64
C ASN A 421 -20.49 -3.31 -15.87
N ARG A 422 -20.09 -2.61 -16.94
CA ARG A 422 -20.89 -2.43 -18.16
C ARG A 422 -20.42 -3.30 -19.32
N VAL A 423 -19.12 -3.57 -19.39
CA VAL A 423 -18.53 -4.30 -20.51
C VAL A 423 -18.64 -5.81 -20.32
N THR A 424 -18.81 -6.54 -21.42
CA THR A 424 -19.02 -8.00 -21.41
C THR A 424 -17.98 -8.77 -22.23
N CYS A 425 -17.00 -8.10 -22.83
CA CYS A 425 -16.00 -8.78 -23.67
C CYS A 425 -14.90 -9.48 -22.85
N ALA A 426 -14.78 -9.16 -21.55
CA ALA A 426 -13.82 -9.82 -20.67
C ALA A 426 -14.15 -11.30 -20.50
N GLN A 427 -13.12 -12.15 -20.52
CA GLN A 427 -13.22 -13.49 -19.95
C GLN A 427 -13.22 -13.37 -18.43
N LEU A 428 -14.31 -13.79 -17.79
CA LEU A 428 -14.37 -13.90 -16.33
C LEU A 428 -13.72 -15.21 -15.91
N VAL A 429 -12.67 -15.11 -15.10
CA VAL A 429 -12.00 -16.25 -14.47
C VAL A 429 -12.39 -16.25 -12.99
N PRO A 430 -13.25 -17.20 -12.55
CA PRO A 430 -13.64 -17.29 -11.16
C PRO A 430 -12.45 -17.56 -10.26
N THR A 431 -12.41 -16.90 -9.11
CA THR A 431 -11.41 -17.12 -8.08
C THR A 431 -12.08 -17.46 -6.75
N THR A 432 -11.28 -17.92 -5.80
CA THR A 432 -11.73 -18.14 -4.41
C THR A 432 -11.52 -16.93 -3.52
N ASN A 433 -11.06 -15.80 -4.09
CA ASN A 433 -10.79 -14.58 -3.33
C ASN A 433 -12.11 -13.87 -3.01
N VAL A 434 -12.23 -13.34 -1.79
CA VAL A 434 -13.39 -12.63 -1.28
C VAL A 434 -12.92 -11.27 -0.80
N ALA A 435 -13.61 -10.22 -1.23
CA ALA A 435 -13.21 -8.87 -0.87
C ALA A 435 -13.19 -8.62 0.64
N PRO A 436 -12.30 -7.72 1.11
CA PRO A 436 -12.18 -7.42 2.53
C PRO A 436 -13.43 -6.73 3.07
N VAL A 437 -13.73 -6.94 4.34
CA VAL A 437 -14.92 -6.37 5.01
C VAL A 437 -14.47 -5.42 6.12
N ILE A 438 -14.95 -4.18 6.07
CA ILE A 438 -14.69 -3.20 7.14
C ILE A 438 -15.44 -3.61 8.40
N THR A 439 -14.71 -3.67 9.52
CA THR A 439 -15.22 -4.10 10.83
C THR A 439 -15.27 -2.98 11.86
N SER A 440 -14.56 -1.87 11.62
CA SER A 440 -14.58 -0.71 12.51
C SER A 440 -15.85 0.14 12.38
N ASN A 441 -16.24 0.78 13.48
CA ASN A 441 -17.37 1.72 13.54
C ASN A 441 -16.96 3.16 13.12
N LEU A 442 -16.34 3.31 11.95
CA LEU A 442 -16.05 4.64 11.39
C LEU A 442 -17.37 5.36 11.07
N LYS A 443 -17.56 6.57 11.61
CA LYS A 443 -18.74 7.39 11.30
C LYS A 443 -18.61 7.95 9.89
N THR A 444 -19.74 8.15 9.22
CA THR A 444 -19.78 8.78 7.89
C THR A 444 -19.62 10.31 7.94
N PHE A 445 -19.74 10.91 9.13
CA PHE A 445 -19.65 12.36 9.33
C PHE A 445 -19.03 12.73 10.68
N TYR A 446 -18.15 13.73 10.67
CA TYR A 446 -17.57 14.34 11.87
C TYR A 446 -17.58 15.88 11.76
N SER A 447 -17.77 16.56 12.90
CA SER A 447 -17.50 17.99 13.03
C SER A 447 -16.19 18.19 13.79
N LEU A 448 -15.30 19.02 13.27
CA LEU A 448 -13.97 19.26 13.82
C LEU A 448 -13.72 20.76 14.02
N PRO A 449 -12.88 21.16 14.99
CA PRO A 449 -12.38 22.52 15.07
C PRO A 449 -11.47 22.87 13.87
N ILE A 450 -11.48 24.14 13.43
CA ILE A 450 -10.52 24.64 12.43
C ILE A 450 -9.08 24.62 12.99
N SER A 451 -8.08 24.64 12.10
CA SER A 451 -6.65 24.71 12.45
C SER A 451 -6.18 23.62 13.42
N THR A 452 -6.84 22.46 13.39
CA THR A 452 -6.58 21.32 14.28
C THR A 452 -6.29 20.05 13.46
N ALA A 453 -5.27 19.30 13.87
CA ALA A 453 -4.92 18.03 13.24
C ALA A 453 -5.96 16.93 13.50
N PHE A 454 -5.99 15.91 12.66
CA PHE A 454 -6.88 14.77 12.83
C PHE A 454 -6.25 13.46 12.33
N ALA A 455 -6.81 12.33 12.75
CA ALA A 455 -6.45 11.01 12.24
C ALA A 455 -7.70 10.23 11.85
N LEU A 456 -7.69 9.65 10.65
CA LEU A 456 -8.73 8.72 10.21
C LEU A 456 -8.21 7.30 10.40
N GLU A 457 -9.04 6.46 10.99
CA GLU A 457 -8.67 5.11 11.41
C GLU A 457 -9.81 4.15 11.11
N THR A 458 -9.49 3.00 10.52
CA THR A 458 -10.43 1.92 10.21
C THR A 458 -9.73 0.58 10.40
N SER A 459 -10.52 -0.47 10.58
CA SER A 459 -10.04 -1.86 10.54
C SER A 459 -10.92 -2.68 9.60
N ALA A 460 -10.33 -3.68 8.96
CA ALA A 460 -11.04 -4.64 8.13
C ALA A 460 -10.53 -6.06 8.38
N THR A 461 -11.34 -7.04 7.98
CA THR A 461 -11.01 -8.47 8.00
C THR A 461 -11.14 -9.03 6.60
N ASP A 462 -10.36 -10.06 6.32
CA ASP A 462 -10.37 -10.77 5.05
C ASP A 462 -10.72 -12.24 5.26
N ALA A 463 -11.61 -12.80 4.43
CA ALA A 463 -12.04 -14.19 4.60
C ALA A 463 -10.98 -15.20 4.16
N ASN A 464 -10.06 -14.78 3.28
CA ASN A 464 -8.94 -15.57 2.80
C ASN A 464 -7.69 -15.43 3.69
N ASN A 465 -7.76 -14.57 4.72
CA ASN A 465 -6.63 -14.15 5.56
C ASN A 465 -5.51 -13.49 4.75
N ASP A 466 -5.88 -12.82 3.65
CA ASP A 466 -4.95 -12.00 2.91
C ASP A 466 -4.56 -10.75 3.72
N GLN A 467 -3.36 -10.23 3.46
CA GLN A 467 -2.83 -9.09 4.19
C GLN A 467 -3.36 -7.78 3.61
N LEU A 468 -4.02 -6.99 4.46
CA LEU A 468 -4.70 -5.78 4.04
C LEU A 468 -3.78 -4.57 3.99
N THR A 469 -3.93 -3.75 2.95
CA THR A 469 -3.35 -2.40 2.91
C THR A 469 -4.42 -1.33 2.73
N TYR A 470 -4.16 -0.15 3.28
CA TYR A 470 -5.11 0.94 3.42
C TYR A 470 -4.56 2.20 2.76
N THR A 471 -5.42 2.87 1.99
CA THR A 471 -5.12 4.17 1.39
C THR A 471 -6.25 5.13 1.75
N TRP A 472 -5.91 6.17 2.50
CA TRP A 472 -6.84 7.25 2.81
C TRP A 472 -6.61 8.41 1.84
N GLU A 473 -7.63 8.92 1.17
CA GLU A 473 -7.53 9.96 0.13
C GLU A 473 -8.63 11.01 0.26
N GLN A 474 -8.32 12.26 -0.09
CA GLN A 474 -9.33 13.32 -0.18
C GLN A 474 -10.15 13.15 -1.46
N MET A 475 -11.45 13.43 -1.39
CA MET A 475 -12.45 13.20 -2.46
C MET A 475 -13.19 14.50 -2.82
N ASN A 476 -12.47 15.61 -2.89
CA ASN A 476 -13.00 16.94 -3.24
C ASN A 476 -12.49 17.37 -4.63
N PRO A 477 -13.28 17.22 -5.72
CA PRO A 477 -12.81 17.48 -7.07
C PRO A 477 -12.77 18.97 -7.43
N GLN A 478 -13.17 19.86 -6.51
CA GLN A 478 -13.24 21.28 -6.80
C GLN A 478 -11.85 21.83 -7.17
N ILE A 479 -11.83 22.81 -8.06
CA ILE A 479 -10.60 23.53 -8.40
C ILE A 479 -10.12 24.28 -7.16
N SER A 480 -8.87 24.03 -6.76
CA SER A 480 -8.20 24.69 -5.65
C SER A 480 -8.01 26.17 -5.96
N GLU A 481 -8.36 27.05 -5.02
CA GLU A 481 -8.27 28.51 -5.16
C GLU A 481 -6.83 28.98 -5.41
N THR A 482 -5.84 28.26 -4.88
CA THR A 482 -4.42 28.58 -5.07
C THR A 482 -3.83 28.01 -6.36
N SER A 483 -4.54 27.10 -7.04
CA SER A 483 -4.13 26.59 -8.36
C SER A 483 -4.38 27.59 -9.50
N VAL A 484 -5.05 28.73 -9.25
CA VAL A 484 -5.59 29.62 -10.29
C VAL A 484 -4.77 30.92 -10.49
N ILE A 485 -3.51 31.01 -10.05
CA ILE A 485 -2.76 32.27 -10.24
C ILE A 485 -2.23 32.40 -11.69
N SER A 486 -2.92 33.24 -12.45
CA SER A 486 -2.54 33.82 -13.74
C SER A 486 -1.43 34.86 -13.56
N GLY A 487 -0.16 34.43 -13.56
CA GLY A 487 1.01 35.32 -13.67
C GLY A 487 1.67 35.22 -15.05
N PRO A 488 2.46 36.23 -15.49
CA PRO A 488 3.11 36.20 -16.80
C PRO A 488 3.98 34.94 -16.96
N VAL A 489 3.85 34.33 -18.15
CA VAL A 489 4.34 33.00 -18.56
C VAL A 489 5.87 32.85 -18.51
N ASN A 490 6.59 33.94 -18.21
CA ASN A 490 8.05 33.95 -18.10
C ASN A 490 8.60 33.53 -16.73
N ASN A 491 7.72 33.24 -15.75
CA ASN A 491 8.11 32.67 -14.47
C ASN A 491 7.49 31.27 -14.28
N ARG A 492 7.82 30.32 -15.18
CA ARG A 492 7.45 28.87 -15.17
C ARG A 492 7.86 28.09 -13.91
N LEU A 493 8.22 28.80 -12.85
CA LEU A 493 8.93 28.29 -11.72
C LEU A 493 7.99 28.35 -10.53
N TYR A 494 7.38 27.19 -10.28
CA TYR A 494 6.82 26.76 -9.00
C TYR A 494 5.40 27.28 -8.68
N GLY A 495 4.41 26.46 -9.02
CA GLY A 495 3.02 26.70 -8.61
C GLY A 495 2.82 26.62 -7.09
N ASN A 496 1.66 27.09 -6.67
CA ASN A 496 1.34 27.41 -5.29
C ASN A 496 0.71 26.21 -4.55
N PRO A 497 1.34 25.68 -3.48
CA PRO A 497 0.68 24.73 -2.59
C PRO A 497 -0.66 25.23 -2.03
N PRO A 498 -1.55 24.31 -1.59
CA PRO A 498 -2.81 24.68 -0.97
C PRO A 498 -2.58 25.54 0.28
N LEU A 499 -3.41 26.56 0.48
CA LEU A 499 -3.38 27.40 1.69
C LEU A 499 -4.47 26.96 2.66
N SER A 500 -4.23 27.18 3.96
CA SER A 500 -5.23 26.90 5.00
C SER A 500 -6.53 27.67 4.84
N SER A 501 -6.46 28.85 4.21
CA SER A 501 -7.62 29.71 3.95
C SER A 501 -8.47 29.25 2.78
N ASN A 502 -8.04 28.24 2.00
CA ASN A 502 -8.78 27.77 0.84
C ASN A 502 -10.14 27.21 1.28
N THR A 503 -11.22 27.70 0.68
CA THR A 503 -12.58 27.26 1.02
C THR A 503 -13.02 26.00 0.25
N ARG A 504 -12.28 25.65 -0.81
CA ARG A 504 -12.57 24.51 -1.70
C ARG A 504 -11.28 23.83 -2.21
N GLY A 505 -11.46 22.71 -2.89
CA GLY A 505 -10.40 21.95 -3.56
C GLY A 505 -9.51 21.12 -2.65
N PRO A 506 -8.56 20.37 -3.23
CA PRO A 506 -7.74 19.43 -2.48
C PRO A 506 -6.63 20.11 -1.68
N ASN A 507 -6.51 19.69 -0.43
CA ASN A 507 -5.50 20.15 0.52
C ASN A 507 -4.53 19.04 0.92
N PHE A 508 -4.83 17.78 0.63
CA PHE A 508 -4.03 16.62 1.04
C PHE A 508 -3.68 15.76 -0.17
N ARG A 509 -2.38 15.51 -0.36
CA ARG A 509 -1.87 14.56 -1.36
C ARG A 509 -2.18 13.11 -1.00
N SER A 510 -2.09 12.22 -1.99
CA SER A 510 -2.12 10.78 -1.76
C SER A 510 -0.73 10.22 -1.38
N PHE A 511 -0.74 9.05 -0.75
CA PHE A 511 0.45 8.28 -0.37
C PHE A 511 0.22 6.79 -0.62
N PRO A 512 1.30 6.02 -0.90
CA PRO A 512 1.22 4.58 -1.12
C PRO A 512 0.43 3.82 -0.02
N PRO A 513 -0.27 2.72 -0.38
CA PRO A 513 -1.00 1.89 0.57
C PRO A 513 -0.14 1.40 1.73
N LYS A 514 -0.66 1.45 2.95
CA LYS A 514 0.06 1.01 4.17
C LYS A 514 -0.62 -0.15 4.86
N SER A 515 0.13 -0.93 5.64
CA SER A 515 -0.46 -2.02 6.44
C SER A 515 -1.33 -1.51 7.60
N GLU A 516 -1.09 -0.28 8.05
CA GLU A 516 -1.83 0.37 9.12
C GLU A 516 -3.08 1.07 8.59
N GLY A 517 -4.23 0.77 9.22
CA GLY A 517 -5.51 1.40 8.89
C GLY A 517 -5.68 2.86 9.35
N ILE A 518 -4.65 3.45 9.95
CA ILE A 518 -4.64 4.83 10.44
C ILE A 518 -3.79 5.76 9.56
N ARG A 519 -4.33 6.93 9.20
CA ARG A 519 -3.57 8.04 8.60
C ARG A 519 -3.79 9.32 9.40
N TYR A 520 -2.67 9.98 9.70
CA TYR A 520 -2.64 11.32 10.31
C TYR A 520 -2.68 12.40 9.23
N PHE A 521 -3.38 13.49 9.51
CA PHE A 521 -3.54 14.64 8.64
C PHE A 521 -3.17 15.95 9.38
N PRO A 522 -2.15 16.69 8.89
CA PRO A 522 -1.12 16.24 7.94
C PRO A 522 -0.33 15.06 8.54
N ARG A 523 0.66 14.52 7.81
CA ARG A 523 1.52 13.45 8.34
C ARG A 523 2.02 13.74 9.77
N LEU A 524 2.15 12.70 10.58
CA LEU A 524 2.51 12.80 11.99
C LEU A 524 3.78 13.65 12.24
N GLU A 525 4.77 13.54 11.37
CA GLU A 525 6.00 14.37 11.37
C GLU A 525 5.68 15.89 11.37
N LYS A 526 4.67 16.32 10.61
CA LYS A 526 4.22 17.73 10.55
C LYS A 526 3.41 18.14 11.77
N ILE A 527 2.64 17.21 12.32
CA ILE A 527 1.93 17.44 13.58
C ILE A 527 2.96 17.65 14.71
N LEU A 528 4.05 16.88 14.73
CA LEU A 528 5.12 17.00 15.71
C LEU A 528 5.89 18.31 15.61
N THR A 529 6.05 18.89 14.42
CA THR A 529 6.69 20.20 14.22
C THR A 529 5.70 21.38 14.31
N ASN A 530 4.42 21.10 14.55
CA ASN A 530 3.33 22.09 14.56
C ASN A 530 3.18 22.88 13.24
N GLU A 531 3.51 22.23 12.12
CA GLU A 531 3.39 22.77 10.76
C GLU A 531 2.03 22.36 10.16
N LEU A 532 0.94 22.78 10.82
CA LEU A 532 -0.43 22.39 10.47
C LEU A 532 -1.07 23.30 9.41
N VAL A 533 -0.71 24.58 9.41
CA VAL A 533 -1.35 25.62 8.61
C VAL A 533 -0.34 26.42 7.82
N PHE A 534 -0.71 26.81 6.60
CA PHE A 534 0.05 27.73 5.76
C PHE A 534 -0.79 28.99 5.54
N THR A 535 -0.33 30.11 6.09
CA THR A 535 -0.98 31.43 5.94
C THR A 535 -0.38 32.25 4.81
N THR A 536 0.84 31.90 4.36
CA THR A 536 1.50 32.45 3.18
C THR A 536 1.96 31.31 2.29
N ASN A 537 2.03 31.55 0.99
CA ASN A 537 2.50 30.53 0.06
C ASN A 537 4.01 30.33 0.21
N PRO A 538 4.50 29.15 0.62
CA PRO A 538 5.90 28.83 0.46
C PRO A 538 6.16 28.63 -1.03
N TYR A 539 6.55 29.69 -1.73
CA TYR A 539 7.07 29.57 -3.10
C TYR A 539 8.18 28.52 -3.07
N LEU A 540 8.02 27.41 -3.81
CA LEU A 540 9.15 26.53 -4.06
C LEU A 540 10.15 27.37 -4.87
N ARG A 541 11.44 27.32 -4.55
CA ARG A 541 12.48 28.13 -5.23
C ARG A 541 13.34 27.28 -6.16
N SER A 542 13.26 25.96 -6.04
CA SER A 542 14.06 24.97 -6.75
C SER A 542 13.29 23.63 -6.91
N PRO A 543 13.59 22.79 -7.91
CA PRO A 543 13.15 21.38 -7.93
C PRO A 543 13.67 20.61 -6.71
N SER A 544 14.78 21.02 -6.09
CA SER A 544 15.21 20.43 -4.81
C SER A 544 14.24 20.72 -3.65
N ASP A 545 13.35 21.71 -3.83
CA ASP A 545 12.29 22.08 -2.90
C ASP A 545 10.96 21.37 -3.24
N TYR A 546 10.97 20.25 -3.98
CA TYR A 546 9.89 19.25 -3.93
C TYR A 546 9.83 18.62 -2.53
N ASP A 547 9.76 19.46 -1.51
CA ASP A 547 9.68 19.03 -0.15
C ASP A 547 8.32 18.36 0.00
N LYS A 548 8.35 17.14 0.53
CA LYS A 548 7.21 16.22 0.72
C LYS A 548 6.16 16.75 1.72
N ASN A 549 6.22 18.03 2.01
CA ASN A 549 5.99 18.65 3.29
C ASN A 549 5.12 19.91 3.19
N ASN A 550 4.87 20.40 1.97
CA ASN A 550 4.07 21.61 1.70
C ASN A 550 2.75 21.29 0.96
N TRP A 551 2.41 20.01 0.78
CA TRP A 551 1.26 19.55 -0.02
C TRP A 551 0.17 18.87 0.83
N GLU A 552 0.21 19.11 2.13
CA GLU A 552 -0.82 18.76 3.10
C GLU A 552 -1.07 19.96 4.02
N VAL A 553 -2.30 20.43 4.13
CA VAL A 553 -2.61 21.58 4.99
C VAL A 553 -3.98 21.49 5.65
N ILE A 554 -4.02 21.80 6.95
CA ILE A 554 -5.28 21.88 7.69
C ILE A 554 -6.04 23.17 7.31
N PRO A 555 -7.37 23.08 7.11
CA PRO A 555 -8.22 24.27 6.95
C PRO A 555 -8.20 25.18 8.17
N SER A 556 -7.94 26.47 7.96
CA SER A 556 -8.12 27.54 8.95
C SER A 556 -9.47 28.26 8.81
N VAL A 557 -10.33 27.78 7.91
CA VAL A 557 -11.67 28.33 7.62
C VAL A 557 -12.70 27.23 7.69
N ALA A 558 -13.97 27.61 7.90
CA ALA A 558 -15.06 26.66 7.85
C ALA A 558 -15.23 26.10 6.43
N ARG A 559 -15.23 24.77 6.32
CA ARG A 559 -15.50 24.05 5.07
C ARG A 559 -15.78 22.58 5.34
N THR A 560 -16.38 21.92 4.37
CA THR A 560 -16.53 20.47 4.35
C THR A 560 -15.47 19.85 3.45
N MET A 561 -14.84 18.78 3.92
CA MET A 561 -13.92 17.95 3.15
C MET A 561 -14.42 16.50 3.17
N ASN A 562 -14.30 15.81 2.04
CA ASN A 562 -14.67 14.42 1.93
C ASN A 562 -13.39 13.59 1.81
N PHE A 563 -13.36 12.45 2.47
CA PHE A 563 -12.28 11.49 2.39
C PHE A 563 -12.85 10.10 2.11
N SER A 564 -12.01 9.23 1.59
CA SER A 564 -12.30 7.81 1.43
C SER A 564 -11.13 6.98 1.89
N VAL A 565 -11.42 5.81 2.45
CA VAL A 565 -10.45 4.73 2.56
C VAL A 565 -10.71 3.71 1.46
N THR A 566 -9.65 3.27 0.79
CA THR A 566 -9.62 2.08 -0.06
C THR A 566 -8.75 1.03 0.59
N ILE A 567 -9.32 -0.15 0.80
CA ILE A 567 -8.69 -1.29 1.44
C ILE A 567 -8.48 -2.35 0.37
N ARG A 568 -7.23 -2.77 0.18
CA ARG A 568 -6.84 -3.81 -0.78
C ARG A 568 -6.53 -5.08 -0.01
N ASP A 569 -7.05 -6.22 -0.46
CA ASP A 569 -6.67 -7.52 0.08
C ASP A 569 -5.26 -7.94 -0.31
N ASN A 570 -4.73 -7.40 -1.41
CA ASN A 570 -3.47 -7.80 -1.97
C ASN A 570 -3.39 -9.32 -2.21
N ASN A 571 -4.48 -9.96 -2.63
CA ASN A 571 -4.43 -11.35 -3.04
C ASN A 571 -3.51 -11.54 -4.27
N THR A 572 -2.87 -12.70 -4.39
CA THR A 572 -1.86 -12.99 -5.42
C THR A 572 -2.46 -13.44 -6.75
N ASN A 573 -3.68 -13.97 -6.74
CA ASN A 573 -4.41 -14.38 -7.93
C ASN A 573 -5.13 -13.18 -8.56
N VAL A 574 -5.95 -12.48 -7.79
CA VAL A 574 -6.67 -11.26 -8.18
C VAL A 574 -6.94 -10.44 -6.93
N GLY A 575 -6.60 -9.15 -6.93
CA GLY A 575 -6.91 -8.28 -5.81
C GLY A 575 -8.36 -7.81 -5.85
N HIS A 576 -9.00 -7.73 -4.69
CA HIS A 576 -10.25 -7.02 -4.50
C HIS A 576 -10.08 -5.85 -3.54
N THR A 577 -10.97 -4.88 -3.71
CA THR A 577 -10.99 -3.67 -2.90
C THR A 577 -12.33 -3.45 -2.24
N THR A 578 -12.29 -2.87 -1.04
CA THR A 578 -13.45 -2.33 -0.34
C THR A 578 -13.18 -0.89 0.03
N ARG A 579 -14.25 -0.11 0.08
CA ARG A 579 -14.19 1.34 0.24
C ARG A 579 -15.18 1.86 1.27
N GLN A 580 -14.80 2.89 2.00
CA GLN A 580 -15.73 3.67 2.83
C GLN A 580 -15.43 5.16 2.77
N ASN A 581 -16.50 5.97 2.65
CA ASN A 581 -16.43 7.43 2.64
C ASN A 581 -16.68 8.03 4.02
N VAL A 582 -16.03 9.15 4.30
CA VAL A 582 -16.23 9.98 5.49
C VAL A 582 -16.22 11.46 5.12
N SER A 583 -17.11 12.24 5.73
CA SER A 583 -17.19 13.68 5.55
C SER A 583 -16.80 14.43 6.82
N LEU A 584 -15.91 15.41 6.70
CA LEU A 584 -15.36 16.20 7.79
C LEU A 584 -15.81 17.65 7.63
N ASN A 585 -16.55 18.15 8.61
CA ASN A 585 -17.01 19.53 8.66
C ASN A 585 -16.16 20.35 9.63
N PHE A 586 -15.36 21.28 9.10
CA PHE A 586 -14.54 22.19 9.90
C PHE A 586 -15.40 23.38 10.36
N VAL A 587 -15.45 23.61 11.66
CA VAL A 587 -16.35 24.59 12.30
C VAL A 587 -15.57 25.83 12.74
N ALA A 588 -15.88 27.00 12.19
CA ALA A 588 -15.17 28.25 12.52
C ALA A 588 -15.38 28.74 13.96
N ALA A 589 -16.44 28.28 14.64
CA ALA A 589 -16.73 28.64 16.04
C ALA A 589 -15.84 27.88 17.05
N ALA A 590 -14.95 26.99 16.60
CA ALA A 590 -14.08 26.18 17.44
C ALA A 590 -12.68 26.02 16.82
N GLY A 591 -11.66 25.89 17.66
CA GLY A 591 -10.26 25.71 17.25
C GLY A 591 -9.39 26.97 17.40
N PRO A 592 -8.06 26.80 17.39
CA PRO A 592 -7.33 25.52 17.31
C PRO A 592 -7.33 24.75 18.63
N PHE A 593 -7.61 23.45 18.59
CA PHE A 593 -7.41 22.55 19.75
C PHE A 593 -5.91 22.22 19.85
N LYS A 594 -5.28 22.52 21.00
CA LYS A 594 -3.82 22.47 21.13
C LYS A 594 -3.37 22.04 22.53
N VAL A 595 -2.32 21.21 22.62
CA VAL A 595 -1.63 20.95 23.89
C VAL A 595 -0.79 22.16 24.29
N THR A 596 -1.00 22.68 25.49
CA THR A 596 -0.37 23.92 25.99
C THR A 596 0.70 23.67 27.05
N SER A 597 0.84 22.44 27.55
CA SER A 597 1.90 21.99 28.47
C SER A 597 3.06 21.28 27.74
N GLN A 598 4.12 20.94 28.49
CA GLN A 598 5.35 20.31 27.97
C GLN A 598 5.92 21.09 26.77
N THR A 599 5.95 22.42 26.89
CA THR A 599 6.54 23.35 25.92
C THR A 599 8.04 23.51 26.11
N ILE A 600 8.57 22.99 27.21
CA ILE A 600 9.99 22.91 27.56
C ILE A 600 10.34 21.46 27.92
N ASN A 601 11.63 21.13 27.97
CA ASN A 601 12.10 19.83 28.45
C ASN A 601 11.98 19.77 29.98
N GLU A 602 10.80 19.42 30.46
CA GLU A 602 10.55 19.10 31.86
C GLU A 602 10.88 17.64 32.19
N ASN A 603 11.01 17.31 33.48
CA ASN A 603 11.33 15.96 33.93
C ASN A 603 10.18 15.36 34.73
N TRP A 604 9.61 14.27 34.25
CA TRP A 604 8.59 13.47 34.93
C TRP A 604 9.24 12.33 35.69
N VAL A 605 9.17 12.37 37.01
CA VAL A 605 9.73 11.33 37.87
C VAL A 605 8.60 10.45 38.41
N GLN A 606 8.78 9.14 38.36
CA GLN A 606 7.83 8.17 38.90
C GLN A 606 7.39 8.55 40.32
N ASN A 607 6.11 8.34 40.62
CA ASN A 607 5.44 8.69 41.88
C ASN A 607 5.28 10.20 42.16
N ASN A 608 5.82 11.09 41.33
CA ASN A 608 5.53 12.52 41.40
C ASN A 608 4.27 12.87 40.59
N GLN A 609 3.67 14.01 40.89
CA GLN A 609 2.56 14.53 40.08
C GLN A 609 3.09 15.17 38.80
N ALA A 610 2.39 14.91 37.69
CA ALA A 610 2.55 15.59 36.43
C ALA A 610 1.20 16.14 35.97
N THR A 611 1.22 17.27 35.26
CA THR A 611 0.02 17.92 34.73
C THR A 611 0.15 18.15 33.23
N ILE A 612 -0.90 17.79 32.51
CA ILE A 612 -1.04 18.00 31.08
C ILE A 612 -2.16 19.01 30.88
N ASN A 613 -1.91 20.08 30.12
CA ASN A 613 -2.87 21.13 29.81
C ASN A 613 -3.09 21.23 28.31
N TRP A 614 -4.32 21.57 27.92
CA TRP A 614 -4.69 21.82 26.54
C TRP A 614 -5.79 22.87 26.43
N ASP A 615 -5.89 23.50 25.27
CA ASP A 615 -7.00 24.38 24.94
C ASP A 615 -8.18 23.54 24.43
N VAL A 616 -9.29 23.54 25.17
CA VAL A 616 -10.54 22.86 24.78
C VAL A 616 -11.10 23.46 23.49
N ALA A 617 -10.83 24.73 23.21
CA ALA A 617 -11.10 25.41 21.95
C ALA A 617 -12.55 25.24 21.42
N GLY A 618 -13.53 25.24 22.32
CA GLY A 618 -14.96 25.12 21.97
C GLY A 618 -15.40 23.73 21.49
N THR A 619 -14.57 22.69 21.62
CA THR A 619 -14.84 21.33 21.11
C THR A 619 -15.87 20.54 21.92
N THR A 620 -16.14 20.94 23.17
CA THR A 620 -17.23 20.37 23.99
C THR A 620 -18.63 20.86 23.58
N ALA A 621 -18.70 21.86 22.70
CA ALA A 621 -19.92 22.48 22.20
C ALA A 621 -19.86 22.64 20.66
N ASN A 622 -20.56 23.64 20.11
CA ASN A 622 -20.49 24.04 18.70
C ASN A 622 -20.77 22.92 17.67
N GLY A 623 -21.53 21.89 18.05
CA GLY A 623 -21.82 20.74 17.20
C GLY A 623 -20.66 19.74 17.06
N ILE A 624 -19.54 19.96 17.76
CA ILE A 624 -18.41 19.01 17.88
C ILE A 624 -18.63 18.07 19.06
N ASN A 625 -19.15 18.60 20.18
CA ASN A 625 -19.70 17.88 21.34
C ASN A 625 -18.80 16.77 21.94
N THR A 626 -17.47 16.93 21.88
CA THR A 626 -16.50 15.95 22.40
C THR A 626 -16.35 16.10 23.92
N GLN A 627 -16.92 15.16 24.67
CA GLN A 627 -16.97 15.21 26.14
C GLN A 627 -15.69 14.70 26.81
N ASN A 628 -15.01 13.73 26.20
CA ASN A 628 -13.81 13.12 26.74
C ASN A 628 -12.69 13.05 25.70
N VAL A 629 -11.45 12.97 26.19
CA VAL A 629 -10.24 12.77 25.40
C VAL A 629 -9.43 11.60 25.96
N LYS A 630 -8.66 10.95 25.09
CA LYS A 630 -7.66 9.93 25.41
C LYS A 630 -6.28 10.58 25.37
N ILE A 631 -5.42 10.24 26.33
CA ILE A 631 -4.05 10.75 26.43
C ILE A 631 -3.08 9.61 26.17
N LEU A 632 -2.29 9.77 25.10
CA LEU A 632 -1.27 8.83 24.66
C LEU A 632 0.13 9.40 24.88
N LEU A 633 1.10 8.52 25.08
CA LEU A 633 2.50 8.83 25.28
C LEU A 633 3.36 8.09 24.24
N SER A 634 4.27 8.85 23.66
CA SER A 634 5.43 8.38 22.92
C SER A 634 6.66 8.45 23.82
N THR A 635 7.54 7.45 23.75
CA THR A 635 8.88 7.48 24.37
C THR A 635 10.03 7.54 23.34
N ASN A 636 9.72 7.72 22.06
CA ASN A 636 10.63 7.65 20.90
C ASN A 636 10.52 8.87 19.97
N ALA A 637 10.44 10.08 20.53
CA ALA A 637 10.34 11.36 19.82
C ALA A 637 9.08 11.55 18.94
N GLY A 638 8.01 10.78 19.20
CA GLY A 638 6.74 10.84 18.48
C GLY A 638 6.67 9.90 17.28
N GLN A 639 7.62 8.97 17.12
CA GLN A 639 7.57 7.97 16.05
C GLN A 639 6.36 7.03 16.22
N SER A 640 5.98 6.70 17.46
CA SER A 640 4.77 5.94 17.77
C SER A 640 4.19 6.35 19.14
N PHE A 641 2.87 6.24 19.30
CA PHE A 641 2.12 6.64 20.50
C PHE A 641 1.45 5.41 21.14
N ASP A 642 2.28 4.44 21.53
CA ASP A 642 1.83 3.10 21.90
C ASP A 642 1.46 2.95 23.38
N LYS A 643 1.79 3.95 24.22
CA LYS A 643 1.49 3.94 25.66
C LYS A 643 0.25 4.79 25.93
N VAL A 644 -0.70 4.24 26.69
CA VAL A 644 -1.87 4.99 27.14
C VAL A 644 -1.61 5.53 28.56
N LEU A 645 -1.66 6.85 28.73
CA LEU A 645 -1.59 7.48 30.05
C LEU A 645 -2.98 7.60 30.70
N ALA A 646 -4.00 7.86 29.88
CA ALA A 646 -5.38 7.90 30.34
C ALA A 646 -6.32 7.52 29.19
N GLU A 647 -7.16 6.49 29.42
CA GLU A 647 -8.10 5.97 28.43
C GLU A 647 -9.25 6.94 28.13
N SER A 648 -9.75 7.64 29.14
CA SER A 648 -10.84 8.62 29.00
C SER A 648 -10.81 9.61 30.15
N VAL A 649 -10.60 10.89 29.84
CA VAL A 649 -10.66 12.01 30.80
C VAL A 649 -11.57 13.10 30.26
N PRO A 650 -12.25 13.87 31.13
CA PRO A 650 -13.09 14.99 30.69
C PRO A 650 -12.31 15.98 29.83
N ASN A 651 -12.91 16.44 28.74
CA ASN A 651 -12.33 17.46 27.86
C ASN A 651 -12.48 18.87 28.48
N ASN A 652 -11.82 19.10 29.61
CA ASN A 652 -11.92 20.32 30.41
C ASN A 652 -10.63 21.17 30.44
N GLY A 653 -9.60 20.75 29.69
CA GLY A 653 -8.36 21.51 29.48
C GLY A 653 -7.20 21.15 30.42
N SER A 654 -7.38 20.24 31.37
CA SER A 654 -6.30 19.83 32.27
C SER A 654 -6.48 18.41 32.79
N TYR A 655 -5.36 17.69 32.94
CA TYR A 655 -5.32 16.38 33.56
C TYR A 655 -4.06 16.27 34.42
N THR A 656 -4.25 16.05 35.72
CA THR A 656 -3.17 15.79 36.69
C THR A 656 -3.20 14.34 37.12
N PHE A 657 -2.05 13.69 37.11
CA PHE A 657 -1.89 12.29 37.49
C PHE A 657 -0.56 12.06 38.17
N THR A 658 -0.42 10.92 38.83
CA THR A 658 0.85 10.46 39.38
C THR A 658 1.58 9.66 38.31
N VAL A 659 2.83 10.02 38.00
CA VAL A 659 3.64 9.35 36.96
C VAL A 659 3.80 7.86 37.32
N PRO A 660 3.27 6.93 36.52
CA PRO A 660 3.30 5.50 36.84
C PRO A 660 4.69 4.89 36.63
N GLY A 661 4.88 3.68 37.18
CA GLY A 661 5.94 2.76 36.74
C GLY A 661 5.71 2.28 35.30
N GLY A 662 6.67 1.54 34.74
CA GLY A 662 6.56 0.93 33.41
C GLY A 662 6.78 1.88 32.22
N LEU A 663 6.98 3.18 32.46
CA LEU A 663 7.23 4.13 31.37
C LEU A 663 8.67 4.05 30.86
N GLY A 664 9.62 3.60 31.70
CA GLY A 664 11.04 3.58 31.38
C GLY A 664 11.66 4.98 31.37
N ASN A 665 12.98 5.02 31.18
CA ASN A 665 13.72 6.27 31.08
C ASN A 665 13.82 6.74 29.62
N THR A 666 13.47 8.00 29.36
CA THR A 666 13.62 8.63 28.03
C THR A 666 13.79 10.14 28.16
N ASN A 667 14.45 10.77 27.20
CA ASN A 667 14.54 12.23 27.04
C ASN A 667 13.83 12.72 25.77
N THR A 668 13.06 11.85 25.12
CA THR A 668 12.34 12.12 23.86
C THR A 668 10.84 11.87 24.00
N ALA A 669 10.28 12.04 25.19
CA ALA A 669 8.87 11.82 25.42
C ALA A 669 7.99 12.87 24.71
N ARG A 670 6.84 12.44 24.20
CA ARG A 670 5.82 13.30 23.56
C ARG A 670 4.42 12.82 23.94
N ILE A 671 3.48 13.75 24.09
CA ILE A 671 2.09 13.47 24.48
C ILE A 671 1.15 13.82 23.33
N MET A 672 0.21 12.93 23.05
CA MET A 672 -0.89 13.18 22.13
C MET A 672 -2.21 13.14 22.90
N ILE A 673 -3.04 14.15 22.69
CA ILE A 673 -4.42 14.19 23.15
C ILE A 673 -5.31 13.91 21.94
N LYS A 674 -6.03 12.79 21.96
CA LYS A 674 -6.94 12.34 20.90
C LYS A 674 -8.38 12.45 21.39
N ALA A 675 -9.27 13.01 20.59
CA ALA A 675 -10.69 13.04 20.91
C ALA A 675 -11.28 11.63 21.02
N ILE A 676 -12.22 11.42 21.95
CA ILE A 676 -13.07 10.24 21.98
C ILE A 676 -14.35 10.54 21.21
N ASP A 677 -14.84 9.57 20.43
CA ASP A 677 -15.99 9.70 19.53
C ASP A 677 -15.84 10.73 18.40
N ASN A 678 -14.63 11.28 18.20
CA ASN A 678 -14.26 12.19 17.14
C ASN A 678 -12.83 11.88 16.65
N VAL A 679 -12.36 12.58 15.62
CA VAL A 679 -11.11 12.26 14.91
C VAL A 679 -9.99 13.29 15.11
N PHE A 680 -10.28 14.44 15.73
CA PHE A 680 -9.28 15.49 15.95
C PHE A 680 -8.30 15.12 17.08
N LEU A 681 -7.10 15.69 17.01
CA LEU A 681 -6.03 15.46 17.98
C LEU A 681 -5.07 16.64 18.06
N ALA A 682 -4.26 16.67 19.12
CA ALA A 682 -3.13 17.59 19.25
C ALA A 682 -1.94 16.91 19.92
N VAL A 683 -0.73 17.37 19.61
CA VAL A 683 0.53 16.88 20.19
C VAL A 683 1.26 18.05 20.85
N ASN A 684 1.94 17.79 21.96
CA ASN A 684 2.76 18.80 22.63
C ASN A 684 3.96 19.23 21.76
N SER A 685 4.51 20.44 21.96
CA SER A 685 5.50 21.00 21.04
C SER A 685 6.94 20.51 21.23
N THR A 686 7.29 20.02 22.42
CA THR A 686 8.70 19.84 22.81
C THR A 686 8.92 18.46 23.42
N ASN A 687 10.08 17.85 23.17
CA ASN A 687 10.46 16.63 23.87
C ASN A 687 10.65 16.92 25.37
N PHE A 688 10.22 15.99 26.22
CA PHE A 688 10.47 16.05 27.66
C PHE A 688 11.08 14.73 28.17
N SER A 689 11.51 14.73 29.43
CA SER A 689 12.20 13.60 30.05
C SER A 689 11.28 12.84 31.01
N ILE A 690 11.44 11.53 31.05
CA ILE A 690 10.76 10.62 32.00
C ILE A 690 11.82 9.80 32.70
N GLU A 691 11.71 9.72 34.02
CA GLU A 691 12.44 8.84 34.91
C GLU A 691 11.44 7.89 35.59
N SER A 692 11.32 6.68 35.06
CA SER A 692 10.38 5.67 35.54
C SER A 692 10.97 4.28 35.41
N SER A 693 10.70 3.43 36.39
CA SER A 693 11.09 2.03 36.35
C SER A 693 10.55 1.33 35.09
N LEU A 694 11.34 0.41 34.54
CA LEU A 694 10.83 -0.56 33.58
C LEU A 694 10.20 -1.69 34.37
N GLU A 695 8.93 -1.54 34.73
CA GLU A 695 8.15 -2.65 35.29
C GLU A 695 7.67 -3.54 34.13
N ILE A 696 7.89 -4.85 34.26
CA ILE A 696 7.13 -5.82 33.50
C ILE A 696 5.80 -5.90 34.22
N GLU A 697 4.73 -5.39 33.64
CA GLU A 697 3.38 -5.80 34.05
C GLU A 697 3.32 -7.32 33.84
N ASP A 698 3.48 -8.09 34.91
CA ASP A 698 3.01 -9.47 34.91
C ASP A 698 1.48 -9.36 34.89
N PRO A 699 0.77 -9.75 33.80
CA PRO A 699 -0.68 -9.52 33.66
C PRO A 699 -1.53 -10.29 34.69
N LYS A 700 -0.88 -10.92 35.67
CA LYS A 700 -1.44 -11.91 36.58
C LYS A 700 -1.59 -11.43 38.03
N ASP A 701 -1.02 -10.29 38.43
CA ASP A 701 -1.00 -9.95 39.86
C ASP A 701 -2.24 -9.19 40.39
N ASN A 702 -3.14 -8.75 39.50
CA ASN A 702 -4.38 -8.03 39.87
C ASN A 702 -5.69 -8.83 39.66
N GLN A 703 -5.63 -10.15 39.49
CA GLN A 703 -6.83 -10.93 39.16
C GLN A 703 -7.62 -11.47 40.36
N PHE A 704 -7.02 -11.67 41.55
CA PHE A 704 -7.74 -12.03 42.78
C PHE A 704 -6.87 -11.89 44.04
N ASP A 705 -7.52 -11.66 45.18
CA ASP A 705 -6.85 -11.57 46.49
C ASP A 705 -7.22 -12.71 47.42
N ILE A 706 -6.24 -13.15 48.20
CA ILE A 706 -6.43 -14.10 49.31
C ILE A 706 -5.85 -13.49 50.57
N PHE A 707 -6.69 -13.26 51.58
CA PHE A 707 -6.28 -12.64 52.84
C PHE A 707 -7.09 -13.12 54.05
N PRO A 708 -6.52 -13.13 55.26
CA PRO A 708 -5.12 -12.84 55.56
C PRO A 708 -4.20 -13.97 55.10
N ASN A 709 -2.98 -13.63 54.70
CA ASN A 709 -1.93 -14.58 54.36
C ASN A 709 -0.59 -14.05 54.91
N PRO A 710 -0.01 -14.63 55.99
CA PRO A 710 -0.39 -15.89 56.63
C PRO A 710 -1.77 -15.89 57.31
N SER A 711 -2.41 -17.06 57.40
CA SER A 711 -3.75 -17.28 57.94
C SER A 711 -3.73 -18.19 59.16
N ASN A 712 -4.66 -17.97 60.10
CA ASN A 712 -4.92 -18.88 61.23
C ASN A 712 -5.90 -20.02 60.86
N GLY A 713 -6.14 -20.26 59.56
CA GLY A 713 -7.07 -21.28 59.08
C GLY A 713 -8.38 -20.74 58.51
N ILE A 714 -8.59 -19.42 58.48
CA ILE A 714 -9.70 -18.80 57.74
C ILE A 714 -9.11 -17.80 56.74
N ILE A 715 -9.45 -17.96 55.47
CA ILE A 715 -9.04 -17.05 54.39
C ILE A 715 -10.27 -16.49 53.69
N ASN A 716 -10.13 -15.30 53.12
CA ASN A 716 -11.12 -14.69 52.25
C ASN A 716 -10.53 -14.60 50.84
N LEU A 717 -11.29 -15.10 49.86
CA LEU A 717 -11.00 -15.00 48.44
C LEU A 717 -11.86 -13.86 47.86
N ARG A 718 -11.23 -12.82 47.33
CA ARG A 718 -11.89 -11.72 46.61
C ARG A 718 -11.73 -11.92 45.12
N LEU A 719 -12.85 -12.03 44.40
CA LEU A 719 -12.91 -12.21 42.95
C LEU A 719 -13.43 -10.94 42.27
N PRO A 720 -12.89 -10.54 41.10
CA PRO A 720 -13.41 -9.44 40.28
C PRO A 720 -14.81 -9.68 39.72
N GLU A 721 -15.52 -8.61 39.37
CA GLU A 721 -16.94 -8.64 38.95
C GLU A 721 -17.22 -9.38 37.63
N PHE A 722 -16.18 -9.67 36.84
CA PHE A 722 -16.34 -10.27 35.51
C PHE A 722 -16.37 -11.82 35.50
N PHE A 723 -16.03 -12.49 36.60
CA PHE A 723 -16.07 -13.96 36.69
C PHE A 723 -17.45 -14.48 37.08
N LYS A 724 -18.02 -15.38 36.28
CA LYS A 724 -19.39 -15.89 36.53
C LYS A 724 -19.41 -17.18 37.35
N LYS A 725 -18.46 -18.08 37.11
CA LYS A 725 -18.39 -19.42 37.71
C LYS A 725 -16.97 -19.98 37.63
N GLY A 726 -16.61 -20.88 38.54
CA GLY A 726 -15.33 -21.57 38.48
C GLY A 726 -15.15 -22.60 39.59
N ALA A 727 -13.92 -23.06 39.79
CA ALA A 727 -13.57 -24.00 40.85
C ALA A 727 -12.32 -23.55 41.60
N ILE A 728 -12.29 -23.82 42.90
CA ILE A 728 -11.10 -23.68 43.74
C ILE A 728 -10.62 -25.06 44.17
N ARG A 729 -9.30 -25.26 44.14
CA ARG A 729 -8.60 -26.41 44.72
C ARG A 729 -7.45 -25.89 45.56
N ILE A 730 -7.23 -26.49 46.72
CA ILE A 730 -6.06 -26.21 47.55
C ILE A 730 -5.30 -27.52 47.71
N VAL A 731 -4.01 -27.47 47.41
CA VAL A 731 -3.10 -28.61 47.52
C VAL A 731 -2.02 -28.35 48.56
N ASP A 732 -1.60 -29.40 49.25
CA ASP A 732 -0.39 -29.35 50.06
C ASP A 732 0.88 -29.43 49.18
N ILE A 733 2.05 -29.27 49.79
CA ILE A 733 3.35 -29.31 49.08
C ILE A 733 3.66 -30.65 48.39
N THR A 734 2.93 -31.72 48.74
CA THR A 734 3.08 -33.04 48.09
C THR A 734 2.14 -33.21 46.90
N GLY A 735 1.33 -32.20 46.58
CA GLY A 735 0.38 -32.19 45.47
C GLY A 735 -0.96 -32.83 45.81
N ARG A 736 -1.20 -33.23 47.07
CA ARG A 736 -2.47 -33.80 47.50
C ARG A 736 -3.50 -32.69 47.68
N ILE A 737 -4.69 -32.87 47.10
CA ILE A 737 -5.82 -31.95 47.28
C ILE A 737 -6.35 -32.07 48.71
N VAL A 738 -6.34 -30.95 49.44
CA VAL A 738 -6.78 -30.83 50.83
C VAL A 738 -8.09 -30.05 50.98
N TYR A 739 -8.49 -29.30 49.95
CA TYR A 739 -9.78 -28.62 49.87
C TYR A 739 -10.17 -28.44 48.39
N SER A 740 -11.46 -28.59 48.08
CA SER A 740 -11.98 -28.29 46.74
C SER A 740 -13.44 -27.85 46.81
N ASN A 741 -13.81 -26.82 46.05
CA ASN A 741 -15.20 -26.38 45.97
C ASN A 741 -15.49 -25.72 44.62
N GLN A 742 -16.77 -25.69 44.23
CA GLN A 742 -17.25 -24.88 43.11
C GLN A 742 -17.49 -23.44 43.60
N LEU A 743 -17.13 -22.47 42.77
CA LEU A 743 -17.26 -21.05 43.02
C LEU A 743 -18.39 -20.48 42.16
N ASN A 744 -19.34 -19.82 42.82
CA ASN A 744 -20.29 -18.92 42.16
C ASN A 744 -19.85 -17.46 42.38
N TYR A 745 -20.26 -16.53 41.53
CA TYR A 745 -19.90 -15.12 41.74
C TYR A 745 -20.37 -14.59 43.12
N SER A 746 -19.41 -14.09 43.90
CA SER A 746 -19.60 -13.32 45.13
C SER A 746 -18.38 -12.41 45.31
N ALA A 747 -18.59 -11.14 45.66
CA ALA A 747 -17.51 -10.16 45.80
C ALA A 747 -16.40 -10.61 46.78
N THR A 748 -16.75 -11.40 47.80
CA THR A 748 -15.77 -12.06 48.67
C THR A 748 -16.35 -13.37 49.19
N GLN A 749 -15.53 -14.43 49.22
CA GLN A 749 -15.89 -15.74 49.75
C GLN A 749 -14.95 -16.16 50.86
N GLN A 750 -15.49 -16.56 52.00
CA GLN A 750 -14.71 -17.09 53.10
C GLN A 750 -14.53 -18.60 52.96
N ILE A 751 -13.30 -19.06 53.14
CA ILE A 751 -12.92 -20.47 53.08
C ILE A 751 -12.31 -20.87 54.42
N ASN A 752 -12.88 -21.89 55.03
CA ASN A 752 -12.42 -22.42 56.31
C ASN A 752 -11.48 -23.62 56.10
N LEU A 753 -10.21 -23.40 56.40
CA LEU A 753 -9.10 -24.35 56.36
C LEU A 753 -8.58 -24.67 57.77
N SER A 754 -9.39 -24.44 58.80
CA SER A 754 -9.00 -24.61 60.21
C SER A 754 -8.75 -26.07 60.59
N SER A 755 -9.06 -27.03 59.73
CA SER A 755 -8.69 -28.45 59.88
C SER A 755 -7.28 -28.77 59.39
N LEU A 756 -6.64 -27.89 58.59
CA LEU A 756 -5.32 -28.13 58.03
C LEU A 756 -4.20 -27.81 59.03
N SER A 757 -3.08 -28.52 58.97
CA SER A 757 -1.90 -28.28 59.81
C SER A 757 -1.15 -27.00 59.40
N ASN A 758 -0.31 -26.46 60.29
CA ASN A 758 0.58 -25.35 59.94
C ASN A 758 1.49 -25.74 58.78
N GLY A 759 1.59 -24.90 57.76
CA GLY A 759 2.30 -25.24 56.52
C GLY A 759 2.00 -24.33 55.35
N VAL A 760 2.68 -24.60 54.23
CA VAL A 760 2.48 -23.90 52.95
C VAL A 760 1.51 -24.71 52.09
N TYR A 761 0.55 -24.03 51.49
CA TYR A 761 -0.42 -24.62 50.57
C TYR A 761 -0.48 -23.78 49.29
N ILE A 762 -0.87 -24.43 48.18
CA ILE A 762 -1.07 -23.76 46.89
C ILE A 762 -2.57 -23.77 46.60
N VAL A 763 -3.13 -22.58 46.42
CA VAL A 763 -4.50 -22.39 45.93
C VAL A 763 -4.44 -22.35 44.42
N SER A 764 -5.24 -23.18 43.75
CA SER A 764 -5.45 -23.19 42.32
C SER A 764 -6.91 -22.82 42.02
N LEU A 765 -7.10 -21.85 41.15
CA LEU A 765 -8.41 -21.41 40.66
C LEU A 765 -8.53 -21.76 39.19
N GLU A 766 -9.70 -22.23 38.79
CA GLU A 766 -10.09 -22.43 37.41
C GLU A 766 -11.34 -21.59 37.16
N LEU A 767 -11.19 -20.48 36.45
CA LEU A 767 -12.26 -19.51 36.19
C LEU A 767 -12.41 -19.35 34.68
N ASP A 768 -13.61 -19.62 34.13
CA ASP A 768 -13.93 -19.39 32.70
C ASP A 768 -12.84 -19.87 31.69
N ASN A 769 -12.25 -21.06 31.94
CA ASN A 769 -11.15 -21.71 31.20
C ASN A 769 -9.72 -21.14 31.40
N GLU A 770 -9.50 -20.30 32.40
CA GLU A 770 -8.18 -19.83 32.82
C GLU A 770 -7.76 -20.44 34.16
N HIS A 771 -6.46 -20.73 34.30
CA HIS A 771 -5.88 -21.32 35.51
C HIS A 771 -5.01 -20.31 36.26
N PHE A 772 -5.31 -20.13 37.54
CA PHE A 772 -4.52 -19.28 38.44
C PHE A 772 -4.00 -20.04 39.64
N THR A 773 -2.86 -19.60 40.18
CA THR A 773 -2.29 -20.20 41.40
C THR A 773 -1.74 -19.14 42.34
N LYS A 774 -2.03 -19.25 43.65
CA LYS A 774 -1.47 -18.38 44.70
C LYS A 774 -1.06 -19.20 45.91
N LYS A 775 0.09 -18.85 46.50
CA LYS A 775 0.60 -19.50 47.71
C LYS A 775 -0.10 -18.92 48.94
N ILE A 776 -0.53 -19.79 49.85
CA ILE A 776 -1.01 -19.42 51.18
C ILE A 776 -0.17 -20.10 52.27
N ILE A 777 -0.06 -19.45 53.42
CA ILE A 777 0.65 -19.97 54.59
C ILE A 777 -0.36 -20.08 55.73
N ILE A 778 -0.58 -21.28 56.26
CA ILE A 778 -1.37 -21.48 57.48
C ILE A 778 -0.41 -21.53 58.66
N LYS A 779 -0.60 -20.63 59.62
CA LYS A 779 0.20 -20.51 60.84
C LYS A 779 -0.73 -20.17 62.02
N LYS A 780 -1.24 -21.20 62.68
CA LYS A 780 -2.03 -21.13 63.92
C LYS A 780 -1.13 -21.02 65.14
#